data_AF-A0A7X2M742-F1
#
_entry.id   AF-A0A7X2M742-F1
#
_cell.length_a   1.000
_cell.length_b   1.000
_cell.length_c   1.000
_cell.angle_alpha   90.00
_cell.angle_beta   90.00
_cell.angle_gamma   90.00
#
_symmetry.space_group_name_H-M   'P 1'
#
loop_
_entity.id
_entity.type
_entity.pdbx_description
1 polymer ?
#
loop_
_entity_poly.entity_id
_entity_poly.type
_entity_poly.pdbx_seq_one_letter_code
_entity_poly.pdbx_strand_id
1 'polypeptide(L)'
;MRISFYDYCKRHGREEVLEQWDYEVNGLSPEEVPSSSREAVSWRCGRGHTWTAPPAWRNRCKYTDCPYCSHRRVSEEYNLERIYPELAKCWDYEKNERTPDQVLPGSGKKFWWKCDRGHSWYKSPNEQGDFKGCCYCRGELVSEEYNLQALFPGIAREWDYEKNDLKPEEIHPFSGKKVYWQCSFNPTHRWRAFVSNRTQHAQGCPVCKKQGKTSFPEQVIYYYMKKIFPECTNRAVIDCFEVDVFIPDLQLGIEYNGVFHEIYDRADYDNRKADYLQSIGIGVLTVREQTGERDWEAKGTKEQKQETKREIVCSVDHSYKYMNEVVSAIVRYINSHYGMNIKMDVDVVRDAQYIRTLLVEGKKKNSLASRYPELAGEWHKEANWPITPEMVEYGAGTDYTWQCEKGHVWKMSPNKRTNRGYGCPFCSGHRVSNENRLSVQNPGIAKMWDTEGNDGLTPDDVSVGSHAIVSWRCEKGHTWRRNVREMVKSGRCPYCSGRRLTRENSLAAKKPELLEQWDWEKNEGSPWELSCANNNYAYWICEKGHSWKAKISNRSVLGRGCPYCSGRRPTEGENLEAVYPHVAAEWNYEKNDPLTPKDVRPKSNKKVWWICSAGHEWEKEIQARTAGSRCPVCRSRYVRGGNSLDKTHPEVAARWHYGKNKMLHPKNVSAGSGEKVWWQCTKYPHHEWCRRISHEVGSKKGCPYCAGYRVCRENSLAACFPALVREWDYRKNGSLQPHDLTCTSRKPVFWICEKGHSWQADAASRTQKNKTCPYCEEGGRY
;
A
#
# COMPACT_ATOMS: atom_id res chain seq x y z
N MET A 1 -27.44 10.08 -50.21
CA MET A 1 -28.61 9.33 -49.70
C MET A 1 -28.35 8.90 -48.28
N ARG A 2 -29.29 9.13 -47.36
CA ARG A 2 -29.21 8.54 -46.01
C ARG A 2 -29.49 7.04 -46.17
N ILE A 3 -28.59 6.18 -45.69
CA ILE A 3 -28.78 4.73 -45.73
C ILE A 3 -30.07 4.36 -44.98
N SER A 4 -30.92 3.54 -45.61
CA SER A 4 -32.17 3.06 -44.99
C SER A 4 -31.86 2.26 -43.72
N PHE A 5 -32.83 2.09 -42.83
CA PHE A 5 -32.64 1.29 -41.63
C PHE A 5 -32.41 -0.18 -41.98
N TYR A 6 -33.10 -0.70 -43.01
CA TYR A 6 -32.88 -2.04 -43.57
C TYR A 6 -31.43 -2.25 -44.05
N ASP A 7 -30.95 -1.40 -44.97
CA ASP A 7 -29.61 -1.51 -45.56
C ASP A 7 -28.52 -1.36 -44.51
N TYR A 8 -28.75 -0.49 -43.51
CA TYR A 8 -27.84 -0.32 -42.39
C TYR A 8 -27.71 -1.62 -41.57
N CYS A 9 -28.83 -2.25 -41.22
CA CYS A 9 -28.81 -3.49 -40.44
C CYS A 9 -28.13 -4.63 -41.20
N LYS A 10 -28.43 -4.79 -42.50
CA LYS A 10 -27.77 -5.78 -43.37
C LYS A 10 -26.26 -5.56 -43.51
N ARG A 11 -25.83 -4.30 -43.71
CA ARG A 11 -24.41 -3.96 -43.86
C ARG A 11 -23.58 -4.23 -42.60
N HIS A 12 -24.20 -4.12 -41.42
CA HIS A 12 -23.53 -4.27 -40.14
C HIS A 12 -23.81 -5.61 -39.44
N GLY A 13 -24.47 -6.57 -40.11
CA GLY A 13 -24.80 -7.90 -39.56
C GLY A 13 -25.73 -7.83 -38.35
N ARG A 14 -26.78 -7.02 -38.46
CA ARG A 14 -27.76 -6.74 -37.39
C ARG A 14 -29.19 -7.12 -37.78
N GLU A 15 -29.34 -8.23 -38.49
CA GLU A 15 -30.65 -8.73 -38.94
C GLU A 15 -31.64 -8.96 -37.80
N GLU A 16 -31.16 -9.33 -36.60
CA GLU A 16 -31.97 -9.57 -35.41
C GLU A 16 -32.77 -8.34 -34.95
N VAL A 17 -32.36 -7.14 -35.36
CA VAL A 17 -33.06 -5.88 -35.05
C VAL A 17 -34.21 -5.64 -36.02
N LEU A 18 -34.09 -6.11 -37.27
CA LEU A 18 -35.15 -6.03 -38.28
C LEU A 18 -36.30 -6.99 -37.96
N GLU A 19 -35.98 -8.15 -37.38
CA GLU A 19 -36.98 -9.11 -36.86
C GLU A 19 -37.83 -8.53 -35.73
N GLN A 20 -37.33 -7.48 -35.05
CA GLN A 20 -38.05 -6.80 -33.96
C GLN A 20 -38.90 -5.61 -34.44
N TRP A 21 -38.89 -5.29 -35.73
CA TRP A 21 -39.74 -4.24 -36.28
C TRP A 21 -41.21 -4.69 -36.22
N ASP A 22 -42.09 -3.87 -35.64
CA ASP A 22 -43.52 -4.19 -35.60
C ASP A 22 -44.19 -3.77 -36.91
N TYR A 23 -44.22 -4.66 -37.90
CA TYR A 23 -44.80 -4.41 -39.23
C TYR A 23 -46.32 -4.21 -39.22
N GLU A 24 -47.01 -4.64 -38.16
CA GLU A 24 -48.47 -4.47 -38.02
C GLU A 24 -48.81 -3.05 -37.55
N VAL A 25 -48.00 -2.52 -36.62
CA VAL A 25 -48.24 -1.21 -36.00
C VAL A 25 -47.54 -0.09 -36.75
N ASN A 26 -46.36 -0.34 -37.31
CA ASN A 26 -45.64 0.65 -38.11
C ASN A 26 -46.23 0.71 -39.51
N GLY A 27 -46.80 1.85 -39.90
CA GLY A 27 -47.29 2.07 -41.27
C GLY A 27 -46.20 2.30 -42.33
N LEU A 28 -44.91 2.13 -41.98
CA LEU A 28 -43.76 2.32 -42.86
C LEU A 28 -42.79 1.14 -42.72
N SER A 29 -42.18 0.75 -43.84
CA SER A 29 -41.20 -0.33 -43.90
C SER A 29 -39.79 0.14 -43.47
N PRO A 30 -38.94 -0.73 -42.89
CA PRO A 30 -37.53 -0.42 -42.57
C PRO A 30 -36.69 0.15 -43.72
N GLU A 31 -37.06 -0.14 -44.97
CA GLU A 31 -36.44 0.36 -46.20
C GLU A 31 -36.77 1.84 -46.46
N GLU A 32 -37.94 2.29 -46.00
CA GLU A 32 -38.45 3.65 -46.20
C GLU A 32 -37.97 4.61 -45.10
N VAL A 33 -37.55 4.06 -43.96
CA VAL A 33 -37.12 4.85 -42.80
C VAL A 33 -35.59 4.98 -42.78
N PRO A 34 -35.03 6.20 -42.78
CA PRO A 34 -33.58 6.38 -42.66
C PRO A 34 -33.04 5.84 -41.34
N SER A 35 -31.89 5.16 -41.39
CA SER A 35 -31.21 4.60 -40.20
C SER A 35 -30.87 5.63 -39.10
N SER A 36 -30.82 6.91 -39.46
CA SER A 36 -30.58 8.04 -38.57
C SER A 36 -31.86 8.70 -38.04
N SER A 37 -33.05 8.17 -38.33
CA SER A 37 -34.34 8.76 -37.90
C SER A 37 -34.49 8.80 -36.38
N ARG A 38 -34.93 9.96 -35.87
CA ARG A 38 -35.22 10.20 -34.44
C ARG A 38 -36.71 10.07 -34.11
N GLU A 39 -37.54 9.78 -35.10
CA GLU A 39 -38.97 9.53 -34.87
C GLU A 39 -39.15 8.14 -34.27
N ALA A 40 -40.01 8.04 -33.25
CA ALA A 40 -40.26 6.81 -32.54
C ALA A 40 -41.14 5.88 -33.38
N VAL A 41 -40.69 4.65 -33.58
CA VAL A 41 -41.45 3.57 -34.21
C VAL A 41 -41.70 2.47 -33.18
N SER A 42 -42.67 1.62 -33.46
CA SER A 42 -43.05 0.47 -32.63
C SER A 42 -42.16 -0.74 -32.91
N TRP A 43 -41.85 -1.49 -31.85
CA TRP A 43 -41.03 -2.67 -31.90
C TRP A 43 -41.69 -3.79 -31.11
N ARG A 44 -41.53 -5.03 -31.55
CA ARG A 44 -42.06 -6.23 -30.90
C ARG A 44 -40.94 -7.27 -30.81
N CYS A 45 -40.75 -7.90 -29.65
CA CYS A 45 -39.79 -9.00 -29.54
C CYS A 45 -40.47 -10.36 -29.67
N GLY A 46 -39.69 -11.43 -29.85
CA GLY A 46 -40.21 -12.81 -29.95
C GLY A 46 -40.94 -13.34 -28.71
N ARG A 47 -40.88 -12.63 -27.57
CA ARG A 47 -41.69 -12.92 -26.36
C ARG A 47 -42.99 -12.11 -26.29
N GLY A 48 -43.33 -11.35 -27.34
CA GLY A 48 -44.57 -10.56 -27.41
C GLY A 48 -44.52 -9.16 -26.78
N HIS A 49 -43.41 -8.76 -26.14
CA HIS A 49 -43.30 -7.41 -25.59
C HIS A 49 -43.24 -6.35 -26.68
N THR A 50 -44.03 -5.28 -26.53
CA THR A 50 -44.02 -4.13 -27.44
C THR A 50 -43.45 -2.87 -26.78
N TRP A 51 -42.69 -2.07 -27.53
CA TRP A 51 -42.20 -0.77 -27.07
C TRP A 51 -41.97 0.20 -28.22
N THR A 52 -41.92 1.49 -27.92
CA THR A 52 -41.57 2.53 -28.90
C THR A 52 -40.14 3.03 -28.69
N ALA A 53 -39.39 3.19 -29.78
CA ALA A 53 -38.05 3.78 -29.78
C ALA A 53 -37.66 4.27 -31.17
N PRO A 54 -36.79 5.31 -31.30
CA PRO A 54 -36.29 5.71 -32.60
C PRO A 54 -35.27 4.73 -33.21
N PRO A 55 -35.30 4.47 -34.53
CA PRO A 55 -34.31 3.64 -35.22
C PRO A 55 -32.85 4.10 -34.98
N ALA A 56 -32.61 5.41 -34.92
CA ALA A 56 -31.28 5.95 -34.65
C ALA A 56 -30.71 5.58 -33.28
N TRP A 57 -31.56 5.31 -32.28
CA TRP A 57 -31.11 4.89 -30.95
C TRP A 57 -30.79 3.40 -30.94
N ARG A 58 -31.48 2.59 -31.75
CA ARG A 58 -31.17 1.17 -31.98
C ARG A 58 -29.83 0.98 -32.68
N ASN A 59 -29.33 1.99 -33.42
CA ASN A 59 -28.06 1.95 -34.13
C ASN A 59 -26.85 2.46 -33.34
N ARG A 60 -27.05 3.47 -32.47
CA ARG A 60 -25.94 4.18 -31.80
C ARG A 60 -25.78 3.86 -30.30
N CYS A 61 -26.81 3.37 -29.65
CA CYS A 61 -26.75 3.09 -28.21
C CYS A 61 -26.33 1.63 -27.96
N LYS A 62 -25.64 1.39 -26.84
CA LYS A 62 -25.18 0.06 -26.37
C LYS A 62 -26.34 -0.92 -26.07
N TYR A 63 -27.59 -0.46 -26.07
CA TYR A 63 -28.75 -1.17 -25.57
C TYR A 63 -29.81 -1.30 -26.65
N THR A 64 -29.72 -2.36 -27.44
CA THR A 64 -30.53 -2.53 -28.66
C THR A 64 -31.58 -3.60 -28.52
N ASP A 65 -31.58 -4.31 -27.40
CA ASP A 65 -32.50 -5.42 -27.12
C ASP A 65 -33.81 -4.92 -26.51
N CYS A 66 -34.81 -5.80 -26.49
CA CYS A 66 -36.08 -5.55 -25.83
C CYS A 66 -35.87 -5.05 -24.39
N PRO A 67 -36.39 -3.86 -24.02
CA PRO A 67 -36.16 -3.27 -22.70
C PRO A 67 -36.82 -4.07 -21.56
N TYR A 68 -37.84 -4.88 -21.85
CA TYR A 68 -38.48 -5.76 -20.89
C TYR A 68 -37.68 -7.05 -20.67
N CYS A 69 -37.28 -7.74 -21.74
CA CYS A 69 -36.43 -8.94 -21.65
C CYS A 69 -35.05 -8.66 -21.04
N SER A 70 -34.54 -7.44 -21.23
CA SER A 70 -33.27 -6.99 -20.63
C SER A 70 -33.44 -6.34 -19.25
N HIS A 71 -34.63 -6.44 -18.65
CA HIS A 71 -34.93 -5.99 -17.28
C HIS A 71 -34.73 -4.48 -17.04
N ARG A 72 -34.72 -3.68 -18.11
CA ARG A 72 -34.62 -2.20 -18.08
C ARG A 72 -35.98 -1.52 -17.89
N ARG A 73 -37.08 -2.24 -18.13
CA ARG A 73 -38.45 -1.81 -17.89
C ARG A 73 -39.19 -2.88 -17.10
N VAL A 74 -40.14 -2.42 -16.28
CA VAL A 74 -41.02 -3.27 -15.47
C VAL A 74 -41.90 -4.13 -16.37
N SER A 75 -42.06 -5.39 -16.02
CA SER A 75 -42.97 -6.35 -16.68
C SER A 75 -43.66 -7.21 -15.63
N GLU A 76 -44.71 -7.94 -16.01
CA GLU A 76 -45.40 -8.89 -15.13
C GLU A 76 -44.47 -9.99 -14.58
N GLU A 77 -43.45 -10.36 -15.37
CA GLU A 77 -42.44 -11.36 -15.03
C GLU A 77 -41.28 -10.77 -14.20
N TYR A 78 -41.03 -9.47 -14.32
CA TYR A 78 -39.87 -8.81 -13.70
C TYR A 78 -40.25 -7.44 -13.13
N ASN A 79 -40.64 -7.46 -11.86
CA ASN A 79 -40.96 -6.32 -11.03
C ASN A 79 -40.59 -6.60 -9.56
N LEU A 80 -40.58 -5.57 -8.71
CA LEU A 80 -40.16 -5.69 -7.31
C LEU A 80 -40.98 -6.72 -6.53
N GLU A 81 -42.30 -6.75 -6.74
CA GLU A 81 -43.19 -7.71 -6.06
C GLU A 81 -42.85 -9.16 -6.41
N ARG A 82 -42.59 -9.41 -7.70
CA ARG A 82 -42.27 -10.74 -8.22
C ARG A 82 -40.89 -11.23 -7.76
N ILE A 83 -39.89 -10.37 -7.81
CA ILE A 83 -38.50 -10.74 -7.52
C ILE A 83 -38.19 -10.74 -6.02
N TYR A 84 -38.78 -9.80 -5.26
CA TYR A 84 -38.55 -9.67 -3.82
C TYR A 84 -39.88 -9.57 -3.04
N PRO A 85 -40.68 -10.66 -3.00
CA PRO A 85 -42.02 -10.64 -2.38
C PRO A 85 -41.99 -10.30 -0.88
N GLU A 86 -40.99 -10.78 -0.14
CA GLU A 86 -40.84 -10.47 1.29
C GLU A 86 -40.49 -9.00 1.56
N LEU A 87 -39.74 -8.36 0.66
CA LEU A 87 -39.46 -6.93 0.73
C LEU A 87 -40.71 -6.11 0.34
N ALA A 88 -41.47 -6.57 -0.66
CA ALA A 88 -42.71 -5.95 -1.08
C ALA A 88 -43.79 -5.97 0.01
N LYS A 89 -43.85 -7.00 0.86
CA LYS A 89 -44.72 -7.02 2.06
C LYS A 89 -44.45 -5.85 3.02
N CYS A 90 -43.22 -5.36 3.05
CA CYS A 90 -42.83 -4.21 3.87
C CYS A 90 -43.07 -2.87 3.15
N TRP A 91 -43.82 -2.82 2.05
CA TRP A 91 -44.07 -1.58 1.33
C TRP A 91 -45.06 -0.68 2.10
N ASP A 92 -44.74 0.60 2.22
CA ASP A 92 -45.65 1.58 2.82
C ASP A 92 -46.60 2.13 1.74
N TYR A 93 -47.80 1.55 1.64
CA TYR A 93 -48.80 1.93 0.64
C TYR A 93 -49.41 3.32 0.88
N GLU A 94 -49.32 3.86 2.10
CA GLU A 94 -49.85 5.19 2.42
C GLU A 94 -48.88 6.30 1.97
N LYS A 95 -47.57 6.04 2.09
CA LYS A 95 -46.53 7.04 1.80
C LYS A 95 -45.94 6.96 0.40
N ASN A 96 -46.24 5.92 -0.37
CA ASN A 96 -45.73 5.76 -1.72
C ASN A 96 -46.84 5.86 -2.77
N GLU A 97 -46.62 6.68 -3.79
CA GLU A 97 -47.54 6.84 -4.92
C GLU A 97 -47.56 5.64 -5.88
N ARG A 98 -46.57 4.75 -5.80
CA ARG A 98 -46.44 3.57 -6.67
C ARG A 98 -46.58 2.30 -5.86
N THR A 99 -47.09 1.27 -6.51
CA THR A 99 -47.14 -0.08 -5.97
C THR A 99 -45.87 -0.87 -6.34
N PRO A 100 -45.48 -1.91 -5.58
CA PRO A 100 -44.28 -2.70 -5.85
C PRO A 100 -44.22 -3.29 -7.26
N ASP A 101 -45.34 -3.75 -7.84
CA ASP A 101 -45.41 -4.26 -9.21
C ASP A 101 -45.01 -3.22 -10.28
N GLN A 102 -45.04 -1.92 -9.96
CA GLN A 102 -44.67 -0.81 -10.85
C GLN A 102 -43.21 -0.36 -10.70
N VAL A 103 -42.41 -1.06 -9.88
CA VAL A 103 -41.05 -0.66 -9.53
C VAL A 103 -40.06 -1.75 -9.96
N LEU A 104 -38.94 -1.33 -10.55
CA LEU A 104 -37.85 -2.25 -10.88
C LEU A 104 -37.12 -2.71 -9.61
N PRO A 105 -36.79 -4.01 -9.48
CA PRO A 105 -35.98 -4.52 -8.36
C PRO A 105 -34.64 -3.80 -8.19
N GLY A 106 -34.00 -3.40 -9.30
CA GLY A 106 -32.74 -2.64 -9.31
C GLY A 106 -32.91 -1.11 -9.27
N SER A 107 -34.09 -0.59 -8.96
CA SER A 107 -34.33 0.86 -8.90
C SER A 107 -33.48 1.52 -7.82
N GLY A 108 -32.80 2.61 -8.18
CA GLY A 108 -32.11 3.50 -7.21
C GLY A 108 -33.02 4.57 -6.60
N LYS A 109 -34.30 4.65 -7.00
CA LYS A 109 -35.27 5.57 -6.39
C LYS A 109 -35.64 5.06 -4.99
N LYS A 110 -35.67 5.97 -4.01
CA LYS A 110 -36.04 5.65 -2.62
C LYS A 110 -37.57 5.65 -2.45
N PHE A 111 -38.04 4.74 -1.62
CA PHE A 111 -39.43 4.56 -1.24
C PHE A 111 -39.53 4.33 0.26
N TRP A 112 -40.72 4.55 0.81
CA TRP A 112 -41.02 4.28 2.20
C TRP A 112 -41.38 2.81 2.40
N TRP A 113 -40.92 2.25 3.51
CA TRP A 113 -41.16 0.88 3.90
C TRP A 113 -41.67 0.87 5.33
N LYS A 114 -42.53 -0.09 5.68
CA LYS A 114 -43.11 -0.27 7.00
C LYS A 114 -43.23 -1.76 7.30
N CYS A 115 -42.71 -2.21 8.44
CA CYS A 115 -42.89 -3.59 8.88
C CYS A 115 -44.11 -3.73 9.82
N ASP A 116 -44.53 -4.97 10.08
CA ASP A 116 -45.67 -5.29 10.96
C ASP A 116 -45.54 -4.73 12.39
N ARG A 117 -44.30 -4.55 12.88
CA ARG A 117 -44.03 -3.92 14.18
C ARG A 117 -44.03 -2.38 14.15
N GLY A 118 -44.44 -1.77 13.04
CA GLY A 118 -44.58 -0.32 12.90
C GLY A 118 -43.31 0.45 12.53
N HIS A 119 -42.13 -0.17 12.48
CA HIS A 119 -40.90 0.51 12.05
C HIS A 119 -40.99 0.95 10.59
N SER A 120 -40.68 2.23 10.32
CA SER A 120 -40.73 2.83 8.98
C SER A 120 -39.35 3.33 8.54
N TRP A 121 -38.98 3.12 7.28
CA TRP A 121 -37.68 3.56 6.72
C TRP A 121 -37.75 3.99 5.27
N TYR A 122 -36.77 4.79 4.82
CA TYR A 122 -36.75 5.37 3.47
C TYR A 122 -35.49 4.98 2.70
N LYS A 123 -35.61 4.00 1.79
CA LYS A 123 -34.48 3.39 1.04
C LYS A 123 -34.91 2.95 -0.36
N SER A 124 -33.94 2.74 -1.24
CA SER A 124 -34.22 2.18 -2.58
C SER A 124 -34.26 0.64 -2.54
N PRO A 125 -34.97 -0.02 -3.49
CA PRO A 125 -34.97 -1.48 -3.58
C PRO A 125 -33.58 -2.08 -3.85
N ASN A 126 -32.76 -1.44 -4.69
CA ASN A 126 -31.40 -1.89 -5.01
C ASN A 126 -30.49 -1.95 -3.77
N GLU A 127 -30.61 -0.98 -2.85
CA GLU A 127 -29.87 -0.97 -1.58
C GLU A 127 -30.29 -2.09 -0.61
N GLN A 128 -31.33 -2.86 -0.96
CA GLN A 128 -31.98 -3.84 -0.10
C GLN A 128 -32.07 -5.24 -0.75
N GLY A 129 -31.25 -5.53 -1.78
CA GLY A 129 -31.34 -6.77 -2.57
C GLY A 129 -31.23 -8.08 -1.77
N ASP A 130 -30.47 -8.10 -0.66
CA ASP A 130 -30.42 -9.22 0.30
C ASP A 130 -31.33 -8.97 1.52
N PHE A 131 -32.59 -8.59 1.29
CA PHE A 131 -33.51 -8.24 2.38
C PHE A 131 -33.77 -9.45 3.29
N LYS A 132 -33.19 -9.42 4.49
CA LYS A 132 -33.36 -10.45 5.55
C LYS A 132 -34.46 -10.08 6.56
N GLY A 133 -35.30 -9.08 6.25
CA GLY A 133 -36.32 -8.52 7.14
C GLY A 133 -35.97 -7.12 7.67
N CYS A 134 -36.91 -6.53 8.41
CA CYS A 134 -36.78 -5.16 8.95
C CYS A 134 -35.47 -4.96 9.74
N CYS A 135 -34.67 -3.98 9.34
CA CYS A 135 -33.37 -3.68 9.96
C CYS A 135 -33.50 -3.18 11.41
N TYR A 136 -34.64 -2.61 11.80
CA TYR A 136 -34.91 -2.24 13.20
C TYR A 136 -35.24 -3.48 14.04
N CYS A 137 -36.13 -4.36 13.55
CA CYS A 137 -36.46 -5.62 14.24
C CYS A 137 -35.27 -6.56 14.40
N ARG A 138 -34.29 -6.47 13.50
CA ARG A 138 -33.06 -7.27 13.54
C ARG A 138 -31.93 -6.60 14.33
N GLY A 139 -32.15 -5.42 14.91
CA GLY A 139 -31.14 -4.71 15.69
C GLY A 139 -29.95 -4.21 14.85
N GLU A 140 -30.18 -3.88 13.58
CA GLU A 140 -29.17 -3.27 12.69
C GLU A 140 -29.26 -1.74 12.70
N LEU A 141 -30.42 -1.18 13.08
CA LEU A 141 -30.66 0.25 13.24
C LEU A 141 -31.21 0.55 14.64
N VAL A 142 -31.06 1.80 15.07
CA VAL A 142 -31.49 2.28 16.38
C VAL A 142 -33.03 2.30 16.46
N SER A 143 -33.59 1.71 17.51
CA SER A 143 -35.01 1.80 17.87
C SER A 143 -35.17 2.08 19.37
N GLU A 144 -36.40 2.33 19.84
CA GLU A 144 -36.67 2.53 21.27
C GLU A 144 -36.23 1.34 22.14
N GLU A 145 -36.37 0.12 21.61
CA GLU A 145 -35.98 -1.13 22.27
C GLU A 145 -34.51 -1.52 22.00
N TYR A 146 -33.89 -0.93 20.97
CA TYR A 146 -32.57 -1.31 20.47
C TYR A 146 -31.67 -0.09 20.28
N ASN A 147 -31.24 0.50 21.40
CA ASN A 147 -30.31 1.61 21.48
C ASN A 147 -29.34 1.43 22.66
N LEU A 148 -28.33 2.28 22.77
CA LEU A 148 -27.33 2.16 23.83
C LEU A 148 -27.93 2.25 25.25
N GLN A 149 -28.91 3.13 25.48
CA GLN A 149 -29.58 3.27 26.78
C GLN A 149 -30.38 2.02 27.14
N ALA A 150 -31.17 1.51 26.20
CA ALA A 150 -32.04 0.36 26.39
C ALA A 150 -31.25 -0.92 26.66
N LEU A 151 -30.17 -1.17 25.93
CA LEU A 151 -29.39 -2.41 26.06
C LEU A 151 -28.25 -2.33 27.07
N PHE A 152 -27.69 -1.14 27.33
CA PHE A 152 -26.55 -0.95 28.23
C PHE A 152 -26.75 0.23 29.20
N PRO A 153 -27.78 0.21 30.06
CA PRO A 153 -28.10 1.33 30.94
C PRO A 153 -26.97 1.70 31.92
N GLY A 154 -26.13 0.74 32.32
CA GLY A 154 -24.94 1.00 33.14
C GLY A 154 -23.84 1.79 32.40
N ILE A 155 -23.64 1.51 31.12
CA ILE A 155 -22.66 2.22 30.28
C ILE A 155 -23.22 3.58 29.88
N ALA A 156 -24.51 3.66 29.57
CA ALA A 156 -25.17 4.90 29.20
C ALA A 156 -25.14 5.95 30.34
N ARG A 157 -25.13 5.52 31.61
CA ARG A 157 -24.88 6.40 32.77
C ARG A 157 -23.51 7.10 32.75
N GLU A 158 -22.55 6.54 32.03
CA GLU A 158 -21.22 7.14 31.85
C GLU A 158 -21.14 8.05 30.62
N TRP A 159 -22.28 8.37 30.01
CA TRP A 159 -22.34 9.29 28.88
C TRP A 159 -22.03 10.72 29.34
N ASP A 160 -21.19 11.41 28.57
CA ASP A 160 -20.90 12.82 28.83
C ASP A 160 -21.91 13.72 28.10
N TYR A 161 -23.00 14.06 28.78
CA TYR A 161 -24.11 14.85 28.22
C TYR A 161 -23.74 16.31 27.90
N GLU A 162 -22.65 16.84 28.45
CA GLU A 162 -22.21 18.22 28.15
C GLU A 162 -21.38 18.28 26.86
N LYS A 163 -20.66 17.20 26.52
CA LYS A 163 -19.71 17.18 25.40
C LYS A 163 -20.18 16.43 24.16
N ASN A 164 -21.27 15.68 24.28
CA ASN A 164 -21.84 14.93 23.15
C ASN A 164 -23.14 15.56 22.68
N ASP A 165 -23.24 15.78 21.36
CA ASP A 165 -24.45 16.31 20.73
C ASP A 165 -25.57 15.25 20.59
N LEU A 166 -25.20 13.97 20.64
CA LEU A 166 -26.15 12.85 20.56
C LEU A 166 -26.46 12.29 21.95
N LYS A 167 -27.69 11.79 22.11
CA LYS A 167 -28.10 11.07 23.31
C LYS A 167 -27.89 9.55 23.18
N PRO A 168 -27.75 8.81 24.29
CA PRO A 168 -27.65 7.35 24.29
C PRO A 168 -28.83 6.62 23.60
N GLU A 169 -30.03 7.21 23.58
CA GLU A 169 -31.21 6.63 22.94
C GLU A 169 -31.15 6.74 21.41
N GLU A 170 -30.31 7.63 20.87
CA GLU A 170 -30.20 7.93 19.45
C GLU A 170 -29.02 7.20 18.79
N ILE A 171 -28.27 6.40 19.55
CA ILE A 171 -27.04 5.76 19.07
C ILE A 171 -27.11 4.24 19.11
N HIS A 172 -26.59 3.63 18.05
CA HIS A 172 -26.49 2.18 17.94
C HIS A 172 -25.55 1.64 19.03
N PRO A 173 -25.94 0.62 19.80
CA PRO A 173 -25.18 0.11 20.94
C PRO A 173 -23.76 -0.36 20.60
N PHE A 174 -23.53 -0.76 19.35
CA PHE A 174 -22.23 -1.22 18.85
C PHE A 174 -21.62 -0.25 17.83
N SER A 175 -21.97 1.04 17.91
CA SER A 175 -21.51 2.04 16.95
C SER A 175 -20.00 2.21 16.95
N GLY A 176 -19.41 2.29 15.76
CA GLY A 176 -18.04 2.75 15.54
C GLY A 176 -17.86 4.28 15.68
N LYS A 177 -18.84 5.00 16.25
CA LYS A 177 -18.74 6.44 16.52
C LYS A 177 -17.96 6.70 17.81
N LYS A 178 -17.04 7.67 17.81
CA LYS A 178 -16.31 8.12 19.00
C LYS A 178 -17.08 9.22 19.72
N VAL A 179 -17.35 8.99 20.99
CA VAL A 179 -18.07 9.90 21.89
C VAL A 179 -17.29 10.10 23.18
N TYR A 180 -17.63 11.13 23.94
CA TYR A 180 -17.06 11.41 25.25
C TYR A 180 -17.78 10.61 26.34
N TRP A 181 -17.01 10.11 27.29
CA TRP A 181 -17.47 9.35 28.44
C TRP A 181 -16.95 10.00 29.71
N GLN A 182 -17.78 9.98 30.74
CA GLN A 182 -17.45 10.43 32.09
C GLN A 182 -17.49 9.24 33.04
N CYS A 183 -16.44 9.07 33.82
CA CYS A 183 -16.32 7.88 34.66
C CYS A 183 -17.35 7.92 35.78
N SER A 184 -18.06 6.80 35.96
CA SER A 184 -19.00 6.59 37.07
C SER A 184 -18.31 6.67 38.44
N PHE A 185 -17.04 6.23 38.52
CA PHE A 185 -16.25 6.23 39.76
C PHE A 185 -15.58 7.57 40.09
N ASN A 186 -15.23 8.37 39.07
CA ASN A 186 -14.62 9.67 39.28
C ASN A 186 -15.04 10.64 38.16
N PRO A 187 -15.97 11.57 38.43
CA PRO A 187 -16.49 12.51 37.42
C PRO A 187 -15.43 13.39 36.74
N THR A 188 -14.23 13.53 37.31
CA THR A 188 -13.11 14.26 36.68
C THR A 188 -12.45 13.47 35.54
N HIS A 189 -12.60 12.14 35.51
CA HIS A 189 -12.08 11.29 34.46
C HIS A 189 -13.02 11.32 33.25
N ARG A 190 -12.75 12.25 32.33
CA ARG A 190 -13.43 12.35 31.05
C ARG A 190 -12.52 11.84 29.94
N TRP A 191 -13.01 10.95 29.07
CA TRP A 191 -12.21 10.42 27.96
C TRP A 191 -13.07 10.19 26.72
N ARG A 192 -12.41 10.02 25.57
CA ARG A 192 -13.07 9.77 24.30
C ARG A 192 -12.83 8.33 23.84
N ALA A 193 -13.89 7.58 23.56
CA ALA A 193 -13.81 6.19 23.11
C ALA A 193 -14.94 5.84 22.13
N PHE A 194 -14.75 4.77 21.36
CA PHE A 194 -15.80 4.20 20.51
C PHE A 194 -16.89 3.57 21.38
N VAL A 195 -18.16 3.67 20.95
CA VAL A 195 -19.28 3.02 21.66
C VAL A 195 -19.08 1.51 21.70
N SER A 196 -18.70 0.90 20.57
CA SER A 196 -18.38 -0.54 20.50
C SER A 196 -17.27 -0.97 21.48
N ASN A 197 -16.29 -0.12 21.78
CA ASN A 197 -15.25 -0.46 22.77
C ASN A 197 -15.81 -0.53 24.20
N ARG A 198 -16.80 0.31 24.52
CA ARG A 198 -17.45 0.30 25.83
C ARG A 198 -18.39 -0.89 25.97
N THR A 199 -19.13 -1.22 24.92
CA THR A 199 -20.16 -2.26 24.93
C THR A 199 -19.62 -3.64 24.58
N GLN A 200 -19.06 -3.84 23.37
CA GLN A 200 -18.57 -5.16 22.91
C GLN A 200 -17.30 -5.61 23.60
N HIS A 201 -16.40 -4.67 23.93
CA HIS A 201 -15.09 -4.99 24.50
C HIS A 201 -14.99 -4.67 26.00
N ALA A 202 -16.09 -4.24 26.61
CA ALA A 202 -16.19 -3.91 28.04
C ALA A 202 -15.04 -3.02 28.56
N GLN A 203 -14.52 -2.12 27.73
CA GLN A 203 -13.40 -1.27 28.14
C GLN A 203 -13.91 -0.16 29.05
N GLY A 204 -13.46 -0.17 30.31
CA GLY A 204 -13.77 0.86 31.30
C GLY A 204 -12.90 2.12 31.19
N CYS A 205 -12.95 2.96 32.23
CA CYS A 205 -12.17 4.20 32.27
C CYS A 205 -10.66 3.92 32.14
N PRO A 206 -9.96 4.49 31.13
CA PRO A 206 -8.54 4.24 30.92
C PRO A 206 -7.66 4.89 32.00
N VAL A 207 -8.19 5.91 32.68
CA VAL A 207 -7.51 6.54 33.82
C VAL A 207 -7.59 5.63 35.05
N CYS A 208 -8.78 5.13 35.39
CA CYS A 208 -8.93 4.12 36.45
C CYS A 208 -8.15 2.84 36.15
N LYS A 209 -8.11 2.38 34.90
CA LYS A 209 -7.31 1.22 34.48
C LYS A 209 -5.80 1.45 34.60
N LYS A 210 -5.32 2.67 34.34
CA LYS A 210 -3.91 3.04 34.54
C LYS A 210 -3.56 3.23 36.02
N GLN A 211 -4.55 3.62 36.82
CA GLN A 211 -4.41 3.79 38.28
C GLN A 211 -4.63 2.47 39.04
N GLY A 212 -5.27 1.48 38.43
CA GLY A 212 -5.69 0.24 39.06
C GLY A 212 -4.72 -0.92 38.84
N LYS A 213 -3.89 -1.18 39.86
CA LYS A 213 -3.48 -2.55 40.20
C LYS A 213 -3.68 -2.90 41.68
N THR A 214 -4.25 -2.00 42.49
CA THR A 214 -4.59 -2.25 43.91
C THR A 214 -5.85 -1.46 44.28
N SER A 215 -6.85 -2.09 44.90
CA SER A 215 -8.05 -1.38 45.40
C SER A 215 -7.75 -0.60 46.69
N PHE A 216 -8.54 0.44 46.99
CA PHE A 216 -8.37 1.21 48.23
C PHE A 216 -8.51 0.32 49.49
N PRO A 217 -9.46 -0.64 49.57
CA PRO A 217 -9.55 -1.60 50.67
C PRO A 217 -8.29 -2.45 50.89
N GLU A 218 -7.66 -2.97 49.83
CA GLU A 218 -6.39 -3.72 49.93
C GLU A 218 -5.29 -2.87 50.58
N GLN A 219 -5.22 -1.58 50.23
CA GLN A 219 -4.24 -0.65 50.79
C GLN A 219 -4.51 -0.31 52.25
N VAL A 220 -5.78 -0.27 52.68
CA VAL A 220 -6.13 -0.14 54.09
C VAL A 220 -5.61 -1.35 54.87
N ILE A 221 -5.89 -2.57 54.39
CA ILE A 221 -5.45 -3.81 55.05
C ILE A 221 -3.92 -3.83 55.13
N TYR A 222 -3.23 -3.57 54.01
CA TYR A 222 -1.78 -3.54 53.96
C TYR A 222 -1.19 -2.53 54.95
N TYR A 223 -1.69 -1.29 54.98
CA TYR A 223 -1.17 -0.24 55.86
C TYR A 223 -1.20 -0.64 57.35
N TYR A 224 -2.32 -1.21 57.81
CA TYR A 224 -2.46 -1.64 59.20
C TYR A 224 -1.68 -2.93 59.49
N MET A 225 -1.66 -3.89 58.56
CA MET A 225 -0.86 -5.11 58.74
C MET A 225 0.64 -4.81 58.76
N LYS A 226 1.12 -3.86 57.94
CA LYS A 226 2.52 -3.41 57.90
C LYS A 226 2.97 -2.73 59.20
N LYS A 227 2.06 -2.05 59.91
CA LYS A 227 2.35 -1.48 61.24
C LYS A 227 2.61 -2.56 62.29
N ILE A 228 1.95 -3.71 62.19
CA ILE A 228 2.09 -4.83 63.13
C ILE A 228 3.25 -5.74 62.72
N PHE A 229 3.33 -6.06 61.42
CA PHE A 229 4.28 -6.97 60.82
C PHE A 229 5.14 -6.19 59.80
N PRO A 230 6.34 -5.72 60.17
CA PRO A 230 7.19 -4.91 59.29
C PRO A 230 7.56 -5.61 57.99
N GLU A 231 7.61 -6.94 57.95
CA GLU A 231 7.93 -7.73 56.75
C GLU A 231 6.70 -8.02 55.86
N CYS A 232 5.52 -7.52 56.24
CA CYS A 232 4.30 -7.64 55.42
C CYS A 232 4.52 -7.02 54.03
N THR A 233 4.00 -7.66 53.00
CA THR A 233 4.12 -7.22 51.61
C THR A 233 2.75 -7.12 50.95
N ASN A 234 2.59 -6.19 50.01
CA ASN A 234 1.40 -6.03 49.19
C ASN A 234 1.66 -6.65 47.81
N ARG A 235 0.66 -7.37 47.27
CA ARG A 235 0.73 -8.05 45.96
C ARG A 235 1.93 -8.98 45.82
N ALA A 236 2.15 -9.79 46.84
CA ALA A 236 3.20 -10.79 46.82
C ALA A 236 2.86 -11.85 45.77
N VAL A 237 3.82 -12.17 44.90
CA VAL A 237 3.70 -13.33 44.00
C VAL A 237 4.34 -14.50 44.71
N ILE A 238 3.50 -15.46 45.10
CA ILE A 238 3.91 -16.68 45.76
C ILE A 238 3.70 -17.81 44.76
N ASP A 239 4.82 -18.37 44.31
CA ASP A 239 4.85 -19.29 43.16
C ASP A 239 4.21 -18.65 41.92
N CYS A 240 3.01 -19.08 41.52
CA CYS A 240 2.29 -18.54 40.37
C CYS A 240 1.06 -17.69 40.74
N PHE A 241 0.77 -17.52 42.03
CA PHE A 241 -0.41 -16.79 42.52
C PHE A 241 -0.03 -15.43 43.13
N GLU A 242 -0.74 -14.38 42.71
CA GLU A 242 -0.66 -13.06 43.32
C GLU A 242 -1.57 -13.02 44.56
N VAL A 243 -1.04 -12.60 45.71
CA VAL A 243 -1.74 -12.47 46.99
C VAL A 243 -1.78 -11.00 47.41
N ASP A 244 -2.97 -10.47 47.72
CA ASP A 244 -3.18 -9.02 47.94
C ASP A 244 -2.34 -8.47 49.11
N VAL A 245 -2.32 -9.18 50.24
CA VAL A 245 -1.46 -8.88 51.40
C VAL A 245 -0.87 -10.18 51.93
N PHE A 246 0.45 -10.27 52.02
CA PHE A 246 1.14 -11.44 52.55
C PHE A 246 1.96 -11.08 53.79
N ILE A 247 1.80 -11.87 54.85
CA ILE A 247 2.51 -11.76 56.13
C ILE A 247 3.47 -12.95 56.24
N PRO A 248 4.77 -12.78 55.91
CA PRO A 248 5.73 -13.88 55.92
C PRO A 248 5.89 -14.54 57.29
N ASP A 249 5.88 -13.75 58.36
CA ASP A 249 6.08 -14.25 59.74
C ASP A 249 5.01 -15.26 60.17
N LEU A 250 3.80 -15.15 59.62
CA LEU A 250 2.67 -16.04 59.91
C LEU A 250 2.41 -17.04 58.79
N GLN A 251 3.14 -16.95 57.67
CA GLN A 251 2.81 -17.63 56.41
C GLN A 251 1.33 -17.46 56.05
N LEU A 252 0.82 -16.23 56.15
CA LEU A 252 -0.60 -15.91 55.96
C LEU A 252 -0.80 -14.94 54.80
N GLY A 253 -1.59 -15.34 53.82
CA GLY A 253 -2.15 -14.48 52.77
C GLY A 253 -3.53 -13.96 53.15
N ILE A 254 -3.80 -12.68 52.88
CA ILE A 254 -5.11 -12.06 53.01
C ILE A 254 -5.56 -11.60 51.62
N GLU A 255 -6.73 -12.04 51.19
CA GLU A 255 -7.34 -11.74 49.89
C GLU A 255 -8.56 -10.84 50.08
N TYR A 256 -8.68 -9.78 49.29
CA TYR A 256 -9.82 -8.89 49.30
C TYR A 256 -10.66 -9.04 48.03
N ASN A 257 -11.80 -9.73 48.16
CA ASN A 257 -12.73 -10.00 47.08
C ASN A 257 -13.82 -8.92 47.02
N GLY A 258 -13.67 -7.96 46.09
CA GLY A 258 -14.70 -6.97 45.82
C GLY A 258 -15.92 -7.50 45.06
N VAL A 259 -16.97 -6.68 44.90
CA VAL A 259 -18.26 -7.03 44.23
C VAL A 259 -18.10 -7.76 42.88
N PHE A 260 -17.02 -7.50 42.13
CA PHE A 260 -16.76 -8.16 40.86
C PHE A 260 -16.53 -9.68 40.97
N HIS A 261 -16.13 -10.22 42.12
CA HIS A 261 -15.97 -11.67 42.29
C HIS A 261 -17.32 -12.41 42.32
N GLU A 262 -18.41 -11.76 42.78
CA GLU A 262 -19.77 -12.30 42.71
C GLU A 262 -20.34 -12.27 41.27
N ILE A 263 -20.02 -11.22 40.49
CA ILE A 263 -20.50 -11.06 39.11
C ILE A 263 -19.93 -12.11 38.15
N TYR A 264 -18.73 -12.63 38.42
CA TYR A 264 -18.01 -13.56 37.55
C TYR A 264 -17.94 -15.01 38.07
N ASP A 265 -18.69 -15.34 39.14
CA ASP A 265 -18.76 -16.69 39.73
C ASP A 265 -17.38 -17.34 39.98
N ARG A 266 -16.46 -16.59 40.61
CA ARG A 266 -15.07 -17.02 40.84
C ARG A 266 -14.84 -17.90 42.08
N ALA A 267 -15.91 -18.32 42.76
CA ALA A 267 -15.80 -19.02 44.05
C ALA A 267 -14.96 -20.31 43.97
N ASP A 268 -15.10 -21.10 42.89
CA ASP A 268 -14.31 -22.32 42.68
C ASP A 268 -12.82 -22.03 42.43
N TYR A 269 -12.50 -20.94 41.71
CA TYR A 269 -11.12 -20.52 41.48
C TYR A 269 -10.45 -20.04 42.78
N ASP A 270 -11.15 -19.20 43.55
CA ASP A 270 -10.65 -18.66 44.82
C ASP A 270 -10.41 -19.79 45.85
N ASN A 271 -11.31 -20.79 45.89
CA ASN A 271 -11.14 -21.96 46.75
C ASN A 271 -9.93 -22.82 46.32
N ARG A 272 -9.76 -23.10 45.02
CA ARG A 272 -8.60 -23.86 44.53
C ARG A 272 -7.27 -23.14 44.78
N LYS A 273 -7.25 -21.81 44.64
CA LYS A 273 -6.09 -20.97 44.98
C LYS A 273 -5.78 -21.07 46.48
N ALA A 274 -6.80 -20.97 47.34
CA ALA A 274 -6.63 -21.10 48.78
C ALA A 274 -6.14 -22.50 49.19
N ASP A 275 -6.70 -23.57 48.60
CA ASP A 275 -6.28 -24.95 48.84
C ASP A 275 -4.84 -25.20 48.39
N TYR A 276 -4.45 -24.65 47.23
CA TYR A 276 -3.08 -24.76 46.72
C TYR A 276 -2.09 -24.05 47.63
N LEU A 277 -2.35 -22.79 47.99
CA LEU A 277 -1.50 -22.03 48.91
C LEU A 277 -1.39 -22.73 50.26
N GLN A 278 -2.50 -23.31 50.75
CA GLN A 278 -2.48 -24.11 51.97
C GLN A 278 -1.60 -25.37 51.85
N SER A 279 -1.61 -26.02 50.69
CA SER A 279 -0.79 -27.22 50.43
C SER A 279 0.72 -26.96 50.47
N ILE A 280 1.14 -25.72 50.17
CA ILE A 280 2.55 -25.28 50.27
C ILE A 280 2.86 -24.60 51.61
N GLY A 281 1.95 -24.70 52.58
CA GLY A 281 2.16 -24.21 53.95
C GLY A 281 1.69 -22.78 54.23
N ILE A 282 0.94 -22.16 53.31
CA ILE A 282 0.49 -20.77 53.42
C ILE A 282 -1.01 -20.71 53.69
N GLY A 283 -1.40 -20.19 54.86
CA GLY A 283 -2.81 -19.95 55.19
C GLY A 283 -3.39 -18.82 54.33
N VAL A 284 -4.69 -18.90 54.01
CA VAL A 284 -5.41 -17.83 53.29
C VAL A 284 -6.64 -17.40 54.07
N LEU A 285 -6.76 -16.09 54.32
CA LEU A 285 -7.91 -15.43 54.92
C LEU A 285 -8.59 -14.55 53.86
N THR A 286 -9.86 -14.82 53.58
CA THR A 286 -10.59 -14.09 52.54
C THR A 286 -11.52 -13.05 53.16
N VAL A 287 -11.50 -11.82 52.64
CA VAL A 287 -12.46 -10.75 52.94
C VAL A 287 -13.38 -10.58 51.75
N ARG A 288 -14.70 -10.70 51.93
CA ARG A 288 -15.70 -10.68 50.84
C ARG A 288 -16.73 -9.59 51.02
N GLU A 289 -16.94 -8.78 49.97
CA GLU A 289 -18.01 -7.80 49.90
C GLU A 289 -19.37 -8.46 49.59
N GLN A 290 -20.43 -8.09 50.31
CA GLN A 290 -21.79 -8.57 50.05
C GLN A 290 -22.67 -7.43 49.48
N THR A 291 -23.38 -7.69 48.38
CA THR A 291 -24.47 -6.84 47.88
C THR A 291 -25.82 -7.50 48.22
N GLY A 292 -26.72 -6.82 48.95
CA GLY A 292 -28.05 -7.38 49.30
C GLY A 292 -28.96 -7.53 48.07
N GLU A 293 -29.95 -8.44 47.96
CA GLU A 293 -30.64 -9.33 48.92
C GLU A 293 -30.64 -10.78 48.40
N ARG A 294 -30.38 -11.77 49.27
CA ARG A 294 -30.84 -13.15 49.07
C ARG A 294 -31.64 -13.56 50.29
N ASP A 295 -32.95 -13.70 50.10
CA ASP A 295 -33.80 -14.46 50.99
C ASP A 295 -33.35 -15.93 51.00
N TRP A 296 -32.86 -16.38 52.16
CA TRP A 296 -32.83 -17.79 52.49
C TRP A 296 -33.56 -17.93 53.83
N GLU A 297 -34.87 -18.18 53.75
CA GLU A 297 -35.60 -18.72 54.89
C GLU A 297 -35.00 -20.07 55.28
N ALA A 298 -34.41 -20.16 56.47
CA ALA A 298 -34.66 -21.27 57.40
C ALA A 298 -33.90 -21.07 58.72
N LYS A 299 -34.70 -20.82 59.77
CA LYS A 299 -34.66 -21.46 61.09
C LYS A 299 -33.30 -21.90 61.65
N GLY A 300 -32.92 -21.30 62.78
CA GLY A 300 -32.07 -21.99 63.75
C GLY A 300 -31.35 -21.04 64.69
N THR A 301 -31.93 -20.86 65.88
CA THR A 301 -31.27 -20.57 67.17
C THR A 301 -30.00 -19.72 67.18
N LYS A 302 -30.14 -18.56 67.85
CA LYS A 302 -29.05 -17.81 68.47
C LYS A 302 -28.15 -18.74 69.31
N GLU A 303 -26.89 -18.32 69.37
CA GLU A 303 -25.80 -18.79 70.24
C GLU A 303 -24.97 -19.98 69.71
N GLN A 304 -23.66 -19.72 69.63
CA GLN A 304 -22.54 -20.65 69.44
C GLN A 304 -22.30 -21.22 68.03
N LYS A 305 -21.45 -20.53 67.24
CA LYS A 305 -20.37 -21.07 66.38
C LYS A 305 -19.84 -19.97 65.44
N GLN A 306 -19.08 -19.02 66.00
CA GLN A 306 -18.38 -18.01 65.21
C GLN A 306 -16.89 -18.01 65.55
N GLU A 307 -16.31 -19.21 65.59
CA GLU A 307 -14.87 -19.42 65.67
C GLU A 307 -14.55 -20.49 64.63
N THR A 308 -13.58 -20.21 63.74
CA THR A 308 -13.03 -21.07 62.65
C THR A 308 -13.56 -20.95 61.21
N LYS A 309 -14.20 -19.85 60.79
CA LYS A 309 -14.36 -19.59 59.34
C LYS A 309 -13.21 -18.73 58.81
N ARG A 310 -12.49 -19.19 57.78
CA ARG A 310 -11.41 -18.46 57.07
C ARG A 310 -11.94 -17.33 56.16
N GLU A 311 -13.12 -16.81 56.47
CA GLU A 311 -13.85 -15.85 55.63
C GLU A 311 -14.47 -14.76 56.51
N ILE A 312 -14.22 -13.51 56.15
CA ILE A 312 -14.79 -12.30 56.74
C ILE A 312 -15.70 -11.65 55.71
N VAL A 313 -16.97 -11.47 56.04
CA VAL A 313 -17.96 -10.84 55.14
C VAL A 313 -18.17 -9.39 55.57
N CYS A 314 -18.17 -8.45 54.63
CA CYS A 314 -18.41 -7.03 54.88
C CYS A 314 -19.49 -6.43 53.97
N SER A 315 -20.31 -5.55 54.53
CA SER A 315 -21.28 -4.75 53.79
C SER A 315 -20.63 -3.42 53.42
N VAL A 316 -20.62 -3.10 52.13
CA VAL A 316 -19.90 -1.94 51.59
C VAL A 316 -20.70 -0.65 51.80
N ASP A 317 -20.04 0.37 52.33
CA ASP A 317 -20.56 1.75 52.34
C ASP A 317 -19.63 2.69 51.54
N HIS A 318 -20.19 3.78 50.99
CA HIS A 318 -19.44 4.74 50.18
C HIS A 318 -18.40 5.57 50.99
N SER A 319 -18.41 5.46 52.31
CA SER A 319 -17.51 6.18 53.21
C SER A 319 -16.26 5.39 53.60
N TYR A 320 -16.16 4.11 53.22
CA TYR A 320 -15.12 3.15 53.61
C TYR A 320 -14.97 2.96 55.14
N LYS A 321 -15.95 3.41 55.94
CA LYS A 321 -15.92 3.27 57.40
C LYS A 321 -16.00 1.81 57.83
N TYR A 322 -16.69 0.97 57.05
CA TYR A 322 -16.74 -0.48 57.24
C TYR A 322 -15.34 -1.13 57.32
N MET A 323 -14.30 -0.52 56.74
CA MET A 323 -12.94 -1.05 56.80
C MET A 323 -12.35 -1.04 58.22
N ASN A 324 -12.86 -0.20 59.14
CA ASN A 324 -12.49 -0.27 60.56
C ASN A 324 -12.87 -1.63 61.16
N GLU A 325 -14.06 -2.13 60.83
CA GLU A 325 -14.54 -3.43 61.32
C GLU A 325 -13.83 -4.59 60.65
N VAL A 326 -13.54 -4.48 59.34
CA VAL A 326 -12.78 -5.49 58.58
C VAL A 326 -11.38 -5.69 59.18
N VAL A 327 -10.62 -4.60 59.35
CA VAL A 327 -9.27 -4.68 59.91
C VAL A 327 -9.31 -5.20 61.36
N SER A 328 -10.31 -4.79 62.15
CA SER A 328 -10.50 -5.31 63.51
C SER A 328 -10.85 -6.81 63.52
N ALA A 329 -11.61 -7.29 62.54
CA ALA A 329 -11.92 -8.71 62.37
C ALA A 329 -10.67 -9.53 61.97
N ILE A 330 -9.82 -8.99 61.09
CA ILE A 330 -8.53 -9.61 60.74
C ILE A 330 -7.64 -9.75 61.97
N VAL A 331 -7.50 -8.70 62.80
CA VAL A 331 -6.70 -8.75 64.03
C VAL A 331 -7.27 -9.76 65.03
N ARG A 332 -8.61 -9.83 65.19
CA ARG A 332 -9.24 -10.85 66.03
C ARG A 332 -8.95 -12.27 65.54
N TYR A 333 -8.99 -12.51 64.22
CA TYR A 333 -8.62 -13.79 63.62
C TYR A 333 -7.15 -14.14 63.89
N ILE A 334 -6.23 -13.18 63.72
CA ILE A 334 -4.80 -13.42 63.97
C ILE A 334 -4.55 -13.76 65.45
N ASN A 335 -5.17 -13.02 66.37
CA ASN A 335 -5.04 -13.27 67.81
C ASN A 335 -5.54 -14.66 68.21
N SER A 336 -6.70 -15.09 67.72
CA SER A 336 -7.26 -16.40 68.08
C SER A 336 -6.56 -17.57 67.38
N HIS A 337 -6.17 -17.41 66.10
CA HIS A 337 -5.59 -18.50 65.31
C HIS A 337 -4.10 -18.73 65.59
N TYR A 338 -3.34 -17.67 65.89
CA TYR A 338 -1.90 -17.73 66.13
C TYR A 338 -1.51 -17.47 67.60
N GLY A 339 -2.49 -17.35 68.51
CA GLY A 339 -2.25 -17.19 69.95
C GLY A 339 -1.61 -15.85 70.33
N MET A 340 -1.88 -14.79 69.57
CA MET A 340 -1.30 -13.45 69.79
C MET A 340 -2.25 -12.55 70.60
N ASN A 341 -1.73 -11.44 71.16
CA ASN A 341 -2.51 -10.44 71.90
C ASN A 341 -2.26 -9.03 71.34
N ILE A 342 -2.54 -8.85 70.05
CA ILE A 342 -2.38 -7.59 69.34
C ILE A 342 -3.57 -6.68 69.67
N LYS A 343 -3.28 -5.49 70.19
CA LYS A 343 -4.26 -4.39 70.36
C LYS A 343 -3.91 -3.28 69.38
N MET A 344 -4.88 -2.89 68.55
CA MET A 344 -4.68 -1.87 67.52
C MET A 344 -5.81 -0.85 67.53
N ASP A 345 -5.43 0.42 67.41
CA ASP A 345 -6.35 1.53 67.21
C ASP A 345 -6.56 1.76 65.70
N VAL A 346 -7.74 1.40 65.22
CA VAL A 346 -8.09 1.44 63.79
C VAL A 346 -9.04 2.61 63.54
N ASP A 347 -8.55 3.61 62.81
CA ASP A 347 -9.36 4.72 62.31
C ASP A 347 -8.97 5.05 60.86
N VAL A 348 -9.68 4.42 59.92
CA VAL A 348 -9.48 4.57 58.48
C VAL A 348 -9.73 6.00 58.00
N VAL A 349 -10.60 6.77 58.66
CA VAL A 349 -10.90 8.15 58.27
C VAL A 349 -9.73 9.06 58.67
N ARG A 350 -9.22 8.92 59.91
CA ARG A 350 -8.02 9.61 60.38
C ARG A 350 -6.80 9.28 59.54
N ASP A 351 -6.61 7.99 59.26
CA ASP A 351 -5.39 7.50 58.60
C ASP A 351 -5.48 7.58 57.06
N ALA A 352 -6.62 8.04 56.51
CA ALA A 352 -6.90 8.05 55.07
C ALA A 352 -5.85 8.80 54.24
N GLN A 353 -5.24 9.85 54.78
CA GLN A 353 -4.21 10.63 54.07
C GLN A 353 -2.91 9.82 53.91
N TYR A 354 -2.50 9.06 54.93
CA TYR A 354 -1.32 8.19 54.89
C TYR A 354 -1.56 6.98 53.98
N ILE A 355 -2.74 6.37 54.06
CA ILE A 355 -3.16 5.25 53.20
C ILE A 355 -3.17 5.70 51.72
N ARG A 356 -3.69 6.90 51.43
CA ARG A 356 -3.62 7.51 50.09
C ARG A 356 -2.20 7.85 49.63
N THR A 357 -1.25 7.97 50.56
CA THR A 357 0.17 8.23 50.25
C THR A 357 0.91 6.93 49.92
N LEU A 358 0.50 5.77 50.46
CA LEU A 358 1.04 4.46 50.04
C LEU A 358 0.72 4.11 48.57
N LEU A 359 -0.39 4.63 48.02
CA LEU A 359 -0.68 4.62 46.58
C LEU A 359 0.36 5.38 45.72
N VAL A 360 1.28 6.14 46.34
CA VAL A 360 2.25 7.03 45.67
C VAL A 360 3.69 6.49 45.71
N GLU A 361 4.02 5.44 46.45
CA GLU A 361 5.42 4.95 46.52
C GLU A 361 5.92 4.29 45.22
N GLY A 362 5.01 3.85 44.34
CA GLY A 362 5.33 3.50 42.95
C GLY A 362 5.80 4.68 42.08
N LYS A 363 5.62 5.94 42.53
CA LYS A 363 5.91 7.15 41.73
C LYS A 363 7.35 7.68 41.85
N LYS A 364 8.16 7.25 42.83
CA LYS A 364 9.51 7.82 43.01
C LYS A 364 10.49 7.47 41.88
N LYS A 365 10.41 6.27 41.26
CA LYS A 365 11.32 5.89 40.16
C LYS A 365 11.06 6.60 38.83
N ASN A 366 9.86 7.13 38.61
CA ASN A 366 9.47 7.77 37.34
C ASN A 366 9.10 9.25 37.51
N SER A 367 9.44 9.86 38.65
CA SER A 367 9.23 11.29 38.86
C SER A 367 10.18 12.11 37.98
N LEU A 368 9.78 13.34 37.68
CA LEU A 368 10.58 14.32 36.96
C LEU A 368 11.90 14.58 37.71
N ALA A 369 11.83 14.76 39.03
CA ALA A 369 13.01 14.93 39.88
C ALA A 369 14.00 13.76 39.80
N SER A 370 13.51 12.52 39.77
CA SER A 370 14.37 11.34 39.78
C SER A 370 14.99 11.04 38.41
N ARG A 371 14.25 11.27 37.32
CA ARG A 371 14.70 10.90 35.96
C ARG A 371 15.41 12.03 35.22
N TYR A 372 15.09 13.28 35.55
CA TYR A 372 15.61 14.49 34.89
C TYR A 372 15.89 15.58 35.94
N PRO A 373 16.90 15.38 36.82
CA PRO A 373 17.23 16.32 37.89
C PRO A 373 17.57 17.71 37.37
N GLU A 374 18.19 17.82 36.19
CA GLU A 374 18.50 19.08 35.52
C GLU A 374 17.23 19.86 35.15
N LEU A 375 16.19 19.18 34.63
CA LEU A 375 14.93 19.83 34.31
C LEU A 375 14.16 20.20 35.58
N ALA A 376 14.25 19.40 36.64
CA ALA A 376 13.67 19.73 37.94
C ALA A 376 14.27 21.02 38.53
N GLY A 377 15.53 21.33 38.21
CA GLY A 377 16.16 22.62 38.54
C GLY A 377 15.49 23.83 37.88
N GLU A 378 14.88 23.65 36.70
CA GLU A 378 14.12 24.69 36.01
C GLU A 378 12.64 24.78 36.47
N TRP A 379 12.23 24.03 37.50
CA TRP A 379 10.86 24.08 38.00
C TRP A 379 10.59 25.37 38.78
N HIS A 380 9.55 26.12 38.41
CA HIS A 380 9.20 27.34 39.12
C HIS A 380 8.45 26.99 40.42
N LYS A 381 9.15 27.11 41.56
CA LYS A 381 8.70 26.62 42.87
C LYS A 381 7.42 27.28 43.35
N GLU A 382 7.36 28.61 43.27
CA GLU A 382 6.25 29.43 43.78
C GLU A 382 5.00 29.29 42.90
N ALA A 383 5.19 29.32 41.57
CA ALA A 383 4.08 29.26 40.62
C ALA A 383 3.41 27.88 40.53
N ASN A 384 4.09 26.82 40.96
CA ASN A 384 3.57 25.45 40.95
C ASN A 384 3.21 24.92 42.34
N TRP A 385 3.43 25.69 43.41
CA TRP A 385 3.10 25.27 44.78
C TRP A 385 1.61 24.89 44.91
N PRO A 386 1.26 23.76 45.56
CA PRO A 386 2.10 22.87 46.37
C PRO A 386 2.73 21.69 45.60
N ILE A 387 2.72 21.70 44.28
CA ILE A 387 3.17 20.58 43.44
C ILE A 387 4.69 20.67 43.21
N THR A 388 5.42 19.65 43.66
CA THR A 388 6.86 19.54 43.48
C THR A 388 7.25 18.60 42.32
N PRO A 389 8.46 18.73 41.74
CA PRO A 389 8.95 17.82 40.69
C PRO A 389 8.96 16.33 41.09
N GLU A 390 9.04 16.00 42.38
CA GLU A 390 8.98 14.64 42.90
C GLU A 390 7.57 14.03 42.80
N MET A 391 6.55 14.88 42.75
CA MET A 391 5.13 14.48 42.68
C MET A 391 4.64 14.28 41.23
N VAL A 392 5.44 14.67 40.24
CA VAL A 392 5.04 14.72 38.83
C VAL A 392 5.84 13.71 38.02
N GLU A 393 5.17 12.85 37.25
CA GLU A 393 5.83 11.92 36.32
C GLU A 393 6.52 12.67 35.17
N TYR A 394 7.70 12.20 34.74
CA TYR A 394 8.46 12.85 33.67
C TYR A 394 7.68 12.94 32.33
N GLY A 395 6.74 12.01 32.09
CA GLY A 395 5.87 11.96 30.92
C GLY A 395 4.51 12.64 31.09
N ALA A 396 4.31 13.42 32.15
CA ALA A 396 3.02 14.07 32.41
C ALA A 396 2.63 15.05 31.29
N GLY A 397 1.34 15.03 30.91
CA GLY A 397 0.78 15.87 29.85
C GLY A 397 0.29 17.24 30.32
N THR A 398 0.16 17.46 31.62
CA THR A 398 -0.29 18.72 32.25
C THR A 398 0.79 19.79 32.15
N ASP A 399 0.41 21.02 31.79
CA ASP A 399 1.34 22.15 31.72
C ASP A 399 1.66 22.70 33.12
N TYR A 400 2.95 22.88 33.41
CA TYR A 400 3.47 23.50 34.63
C TYR A 400 4.35 24.70 34.28
N THR A 401 4.64 25.54 35.27
CA THR A 401 5.47 26.74 35.10
C THR A 401 6.94 26.40 35.28
N TRP A 402 7.79 26.88 34.37
CA TRP A 402 9.23 26.66 34.36
C TRP A 402 9.95 28.00 34.35
N GLN A 403 11.17 28.01 34.87
CA GLN A 403 12.10 29.13 34.83
C GLN A 403 13.48 28.62 34.39
N CYS A 404 14.01 29.15 33.29
CA CYS A 404 15.36 28.78 32.86
C CYS A 404 16.43 29.61 33.59
N GLU A 405 17.70 29.25 33.44
CA GLU A 405 18.84 29.96 34.06
C GLU A 405 18.90 31.46 33.71
N LYS A 406 18.46 31.83 32.50
CA LYS A 406 18.32 33.24 32.06
C LYS A 406 17.12 33.98 32.66
N GLY A 407 16.35 33.35 33.54
CA GLY A 407 15.20 33.94 34.22
C GLY A 407 13.89 33.99 33.41
N HIS A 408 13.84 33.41 32.20
CA HIS A 408 12.59 33.37 31.44
C HIS A 408 11.57 32.43 32.09
N VAL A 409 10.32 32.88 32.24
CA VAL A 409 9.24 32.09 32.83
C VAL A 409 8.21 31.68 31.76
N TRP A 410 7.86 30.39 31.69
CA TRP A 410 6.85 29.90 30.74
C TRP A 410 6.08 28.67 31.25
N LYS A 411 4.93 28.37 30.63
CA LYS A 411 4.15 27.15 30.89
C LYS A 411 4.39 26.08 29.82
N MET A 412 4.63 24.84 30.24
CA MET A 412 4.78 23.67 29.36
C MET A 412 4.65 22.36 30.13
N SER A 413 4.27 21.27 29.47
CA SER A 413 4.20 19.96 30.12
C SER A 413 5.54 19.23 30.21
N PRO A 414 5.77 18.43 31.27
CA PRO A 414 6.96 17.59 31.43
C PRO A 414 7.22 16.69 30.22
N ASN A 415 6.18 16.06 29.64
CA ASN A 415 6.30 15.24 28.43
C ASN A 415 6.93 15.99 27.24
N LYS A 416 6.63 17.28 27.08
CA LYS A 416 7.23 18.10 26.01
C LYS A 416 8.69 18.43 26.30
N ARG A 417 9.04 18.65 27.57
CA ARG A 417 10.42 18.92 28.01
C ARG A 417 11.31 17.68 27.94
N THR A 418 10.75 16.51 28.28
CA THR A 418 11.46 15.22 28.36
C THR A 418 11.40 14.49 27.00
N ASN A 419 10.31 13.77 26.72
CA ASN A 419 10.20 12.90 25.55
C ASN A 419 10.27 13.64 24.20
N ARG A 420 9.92 14.92 24.15
CA ARG A 420 10.03 15.74 22.93
C ARG A 420 11.23 16.70 22.92
N GLY A 421 11.94 16.84 24.04
CA GLY A 421 13.14 17.67 24.14
C GLY A 421 12.93 19.18 23.93
N TYR A 422 11.74 19.72 24.17
CA TYR A 422 11.50 21.17 24.03
C TYR A 422 12.10 21.94 25.20
N GLY A 423 12.99 22.90 24.90
CA GLY A 423 13.61 23.79 25.88
C GLY A 423 12.82 25.09 26.11
N CYS A 424 13.49 26.09 26.69
CA CYS A 424 12.92 27.42 26.89
C CYS A 424 12.55 28.07 25.54
N PRO A 425 11.27 28.46 25.31
CA PRO A 425 10.82 29.01 24.03
C PRO A 425 11.41 30.39 23.73
N PHE A 426 11.86 31.11 24.75
CA PHE A 426 12.55 32.40 24.59
C PHE A 426 13.99 32.19 24.13
N CYS A 427 14.73 31.28 24.77
CA CYS A 427 16.11 30.95 24.38
C CYS A 427 16.17 30.33 22.97
N SER A 428 15.17 29.53 22.59
CA SER A 428 15.10 28.93 21.24
C SER A 428 14.62 29.90 20.16
N GLY A 429 14.26 31.14 20.52
CA GLY A 429 13.76 32.14 19.58
C GLY A 429 12.32 31.92 19.10
N HIS A 430 11.54 31.03 19.72
CA HIS A 430 10.12 30.86 19.41
C HIS A 430 9.22 31.91 20.06
N ARG A 431 9.68 32.54 21.14
CA ARG A 431 9.08 33.71 21.77
C ARG A 431 10.10 34.83 21.85
N VAL A 432 9.62 36.07 21.75
CA VAL A 432 10.47 37.26 21.80
C VAL A 432 10.91 37.53 23.24
N SER A 433 12.18 37.88 23.39
CA SER A 433 12.81 38.33 24.63
C SER A 433 13.72 39.51 24.34
N ASN A 434 14.20 40.19 25.38
CA ASN A 434 15.10 41.33 25.23
C ASN A 434 16.39 40.97 24.47
N GLU A 435 16.86 39.74 24.60
CA GLU A 435 18.12 39.28 24.03
C GLU A 435 18.01 38.81 22.57
N ASN A 436 16.83 38.37 22.13
CA ASN A 436 16.64 37.68 20.84
C ASN A 436 15.87 38.50 19.80
N ARG A 437 15.47 39.72 20.15
CA ARG A 437 14.75 40.63 19.27
C ARG A 437 15.58 41.02 18.05
N LEU A 438 14.92 41.21 16.91
CA LEU A 438 15.59 41.48 15.64
C LEU A 438 16.38 42.80 15.66
N SER A 439 15.83 43.83 16.30
CA SER A 439 16.48 45.15 16.49
C SER A 439 17.85 45.08 17.15
N VAL A 440 18.01 44.19 18.14
CA VAL A 440 19.24 44.07 18.95
C VAL A 440 20.26 43.15 18.27
N GLN A 441 19.85 41.97 17.82
CA GLN A 441 20.80 41.00 17.25
C GLN A 441 21.18 41.30 15.80
N ASN A 442 20.27 41.87 15.00
CA ASN A 442 20.51 42.16 13.59
C ASN A 442 20.05 43.58 13.20
N PRO A 443 20.71 44.63 13.73
CA PRO A 443 20.31 46.02 13.50
C PRO A 443 20.33 46.40 12.01
N GLY A 444 21.27 45.87 11.22
CA GLY A 444 21.30 46.10 9.77
C GLY A 444 20.10 45.54 9.01
N ILE A 445 19.48 44.47 9.52
CA ILE A 445 18.27 43.88 8.95
C ILE A 445 17.03 44.59 9.46
N ALA A 446 17.03 44.98 10.75
CA ALA A 446 15.98 45.82 11.31
C ALA A 446 15.85 47.17 10.57
N LYS A 447 16.96 47.74 10.05
CA LYS A 447 16.92 48.94 9.18
C LYS A 447 16.14 48.73 7.87
N MET A 448 16.03 47.49 7.38
CA MET A 448 15.25 47.17 6.18
C MET A 448 13.77 46.90 6.49
N TRP A 449 13.32 47.15 7.72
CA TRP A 449 11.93 46.96 8.11
C TRP A 449 11.03 48.00 7.44
N ASP A 450 9.93 47.55 6.84
CA ASP A 450 8.95 48.45 6.24
C ASP A 450 7.90 48.83 7.30
N THR A 451 8.04 50.02 7.89
CA THR A 451 7.16 50.48 8.99
C THR A 451 5.71 50.68 8.53
N GLU A 452 5.51 51.12 7.28
CA GLU A 452 4.18 51.34 6.70
C GLU A 452 3.49 50.02 6.32
N GLY A 453 4.27 49.00 5.92
CA GLY A 453 3.77 47.75 5.37
C GLY A 453 3.53 46.62 6.39
N ASN A 454 3.64 46.89 7.69
CA ASN A 454 3.63 45.90 8.78
C ASN A 454 2.60 46.16 9.88
N ASP A 455 1.57 46.99 9.62
CA ASP A 455 0.39 47.16 10.48
C ASP A 455 0.74 47.42 11.97
N GLY A 456 1.78 48.22 12.23
CA GLY A 456 2.21 48.59 13.58
C GLY A 456 3.19 47.62 14.26
N LEU A 457 3.56 46.50 13.63
CA LEU A 457 4.64 45.64 14.13
C LEU A 457 6.01 46.30 13.96
N THR A 458 6.84 46.22 14.99
CA THR A 458 8.20 46.73 15.01
C THR A 458 9.23 45.59 15.00
N PRO A 459 10.51 45.88 14.66
CA PRO A 459 11.60 44.91 14.82
C PRO A 459 11.82 44.41 16.26
N ASP A 460 11.29 45.12 17.27
CA ASP A 460 11.35 44.69 18.67
C ASP A 460 10.31 43.60 18.99
N ASP A 461 9.23 43.51 18.19
CA ASP A 461 8.11 42.57 18.41
C ASP A 461 8.35 41.17 17.81
N VAL A 462 9.52 40.95 17.20
CA VAL A 462 9.88 39.69 16.56
C VAL A 462 11.28 39.22 16.96
N SER A 463 11.43 37.91 17.13
CA SER A 463 12.75 37.29 17.34
C SER A 463 13.44 37.05 15.99
N VAL A 464 14.77 36.95 16.00
CA VAL A 464 15.57 36.60 14.81
C VAL A 464 15.19 35.24 14.18
N GLY A 465 14.60 34.34 14.97
CA GLY A 465 14.13 33.02 14.56
C GLY A 465 12.68 32.98 14.07
N SER A 466 11.99 34.12 14.08
CA SER A 466 10.55 34.18 13.82
C SER A 466 10.19 33.77 12.39
N HIS A 467 9.08 33.04 12.28
CA HIS A 467 8.44 32.67 11.01
C HIS A 467 7.42 33.72 10.52
N ALA A 468 7.25 34.83 11.24
CA ALA A 468 6.35 35.92 10.85
C ALA A 468 6.74 36.50 9.48
N ILE A 469 5.79 36.57 8.55
CA ILE A 469 5.98 37.13 7.21
C ILE A 469 5.68 38.62 7.25
N VAL A 470 6.73 39.43 7.16
CA VAL A 470 6.67 40.89 7.24
C VAL A 470 7.14 41.50 5.91
N SER A 471 6.77 42.76 5.72
CA SER A 471 7.19 43.62 4.62
C SER A 471 8.57 44.21 4.92
N TRP A 472 9.42 44.24 3.91
CA TRP A 472 10.78 44.76 3.96
C TRP A 472 10.95 45.81 2.87
N ARG A 473 11.74 46.84 3.16
CA ARG A 473 12.10 47.91 2.23
C ARG A 473 13.61 48.10 2.25
N CYS A 474 14.27 48.10 1.09
CA CYS A 474 15.71 48.43 1.01
C CYS A 474 15.94 49.92 0.72
N GLU A 475 17.18 50.38 0.87
CA GLU A 475 17.59 51.77 0.60
C GLU A 475 17.30 52.22 -0.85
N LYS A 476 17.27 51.29 -1.81
CA LYS A 476 16.89 51.57 -3.21
C LYS A 476 15.38 51.61 -3.45
N GLY A 477 14.57 51.54 -2.39
CA GLY A 477 13.10 51.63 -2.45
C GLY A 477 12.37 50.33 -2.82
N HIS A 478 13.07 49.20 -3.05
CA HIS A 478 12.39 47.94 -3.34
C HIS A 478 11.65 47.42 -2.10
N THR A 479 10.39 47.00 -2.28
CA THR A 479 9.58 46.37 -1.24
C THR A 479 9.36 44.88 -1.52
N TRP A 480 9.38 44.04 -0.48
CA TRP A 480 9.03 42.62 -0.60
C TRP A 480 8.53 42.03 0.72
N ARG A 481 7.75 40.95 0.64
CA ARG A 481 7.31 40.18 1.81
C ARG A 481 8.15 38.92 1.98
N ARG A 482 8.59 38.65 3.22
CA ARG A 482 9.36 37.46 3.58
C ARG A 482 9.36 37.25 5.09
N ASN A 483 9.57 36.01 5.55
CA ASN A 483 9.73 35.78 6.98
C ASN A 483 11.07 36.26 7.54
N VAL A 484 11.06 36.64 8.82
CA VAL A 484 12.21 37.20 9.55
C VAL A 484 13.41 36.25 9.53
N ARG A 485 13.22 34.98 9.89
CA ARG A 485 14.30 33.97 9.91
C ARG A 485 15.04 33.87 8.58
N GLU A 486 14.32 33.83 7.48
CA GLU A 486 14.92 33.76 6.15
C GLU A 486 15.62 35.07 5.78
N MET A 487 15.05 36.22 6.14
CA MET A 487 15.72 37.50 5.96
C MET A 487 17.04 37.59 6.71
N VAL A 488 17.07 37.14 7.98
CA VAL A 488 18.30 37.01 8.79
C VAL A 488 19.37 36.18 8.08
N LYS A 489 19.00 35.02 7.53
CA LYS A 489 19.96 34.18 6.78
C LYS A 489 20.50 34.83 5.50
N SER A 490 19.65 35.55 4.76
CA SER A 490 20.08 36.10 3.46
C SER A 490 20.77 37.45 3.54
N GLY A 491 20.39 38.27 4.53
CA GLY A 491 20.89 39.62 4.78
C GLY A 491 20.74 40.61 3.62
N ARG A 492 19.97 40.30 2.57
CA ARG A 492 20.02 41.08 1.31
C ARG A 492 18.65 41.21 0.65
N CYS A 493 18.44 42.37 0.04
CA CYS A 493 17.31 42.62 -0.86
C CYS A 493 17.36 41.68 -2.08
N PRO A 494 16.27 40.96 -2.40
CA PRO A 494 16.24 40.02 -3.52
C PRO A 494 16.36 40.69 -4.90
N TYR A 495 15.96 41.95 -5.02
CA TYR A 495 16.10 42.74 -6.24
C TYR A 495 17.54 43.23 -6.43
N CYS A 496 18.13 43.86 -5.40
CA CYS A 496 19.52 44.32 -5.46
C CYS A 496 20.54 43.18 -5.64
N SER A 497 20.25 41.99 -5.13
CA SER A 497 21.10 40.80 -5.30
C SER A 497 20.91 40.08 -6.64
N GLY A 498 20.02 40.55 -7.51
CA GLY A 498 19.75 39.95 -8.82
C GLY A 498 18.97 38.63 -8.77
N ARG A 499 18.41 38.25 -7.61
CA ARG A 499 17.56 37.05 -7.47
C ARG A 499 16.14 37.28 -7.97
N ARG A 500 15.66 38.53 -7.97
CA ARG A 500 14.42 38.96 -8.59
C ARG A 500 14.73 39.85 -9.79
N LEU A 501 13.92 39.70 -10.84
CA LEU A 501 14.04 40.48 -12.06
C LEU A 501 13.72 41.96 -11.76
N THR A 502 14.54 42.85 -12.27
CA THR A 502 14.34 44.30 -12.36
C THR A 502 14.68 44.75 -13.79
N ARG A 503 14.32 45.99 -14.15
CA ARG A 503 14.68 46.52 -15.48
C ARG A 503 16.21 46.49 -15.70
N GLU A 504 16.99 46.75 -14.67
CA GLU A 504 18.46 46.85 -14.72
C GLU A 504 19.17 45.48 -14.81
N ASN A 505 18.47 44.38 -14.50
CA ASN A 505 19.02 43.02 -14.58
C ASN A 505 18.31 42.13 -15.62
N SER A 506 17.46 42.75 -16.44
CA SER A 506 16.81 42.12 -17.60
C SER A 506 17.81 41.67 -18.67
N LEU A 507 17.36 40.81 -19.57
CA LEU A 507 18.10 40.32 -20.74
C LEU A 507 18.50 41.51 -21.62
N ALA A 508 17.56 42.43 -21.89
CA ALA A 508 17.84 43.63 -22.66
C ALA A 508 18.93 44.50 -22.01
N ALA A 509 18.86 44.73 -20.70
CA ALA A 509 19.83 45.58 -20.00
C ALA A 509 21.21 44.94 -19.86
N LYS A 510 21.28 43.61 -19.71
CA LYS A 510 22.55 42.89 -19.50
C LYS A 510 23.21 42.40 -20.78
N LYS A 511 22.43 42.19 -21.84
CA LYS A 511 22.85 41.62 -23.13
C LYS A 511 22.20 42.36 -24.30
N PRO A 512 22.46 43.67 -24.46
CA PRO A 512 21.86 44.47 -25.52
C PRO A 512 22.20 43.94 -26.93
N GLU A 513 23.37 43.31 -27.10
CA GLU A 513 23.80 42.70 -28.36
C GLU A 513 22.89 41.56 -28.83
N LEU A 514 22.09 40.98 -27.94
CA LEU A 514 21.14 39.91 -28.28
C LEU A 514 19.81 40.44 -28.80
N LEU A 515 19.53 41.74 -28.67
CA LEU A 515 18.30 42.36 -29.17
C LEU A 515 18.26 42.39 -30.70
N GLU A 516 19.42 42.53 -31.34
CA GLU A 516 19.56 42.43 -32.80
C GLU A 516 19.22 41.04 -33.34
N GLN A 517 19.32 40.02 -32.48
CA GLN A 517 18.99 38.63 -32.81
C GLN A 517 17.64 38.19 -32.27
N TRP A 518 16.90 39.08 -31.59
CA TRP A 518 15.57 38.78 -31.08
C TRP A 518 14.56 38.86 -32.22
N ASP A 519 13.79 37.79 -32.42
CA ASP A 519 12.75 37.76 -33.45
C ASP A 519 11.49 38.46 -32.92
N TRP A 520 11.35 39.77 -33.24
CA TRP A 520 10.28 40.63 -32.72
C TRP A 520 8.89 40.27 -33.22
N GLU A 521 8.79 39.58 -34.36
CA GLU A 521 7.50 39.16 -34.94
C GLU A 521 7.00 37.87 -34.29
N LYS A 522 7.90 36.95 -33.95
CA LYS A 522 7.53 35.61 -33.41
C LYS A 522 7.50 35.52 -31.90
N ASN A 523 8.00 36.51 -31.18
CA ASN A 523 8.00 36.53 -29.72
C ASN A 523 6.93 37.49 -29.19
N GLU A 524 6.02 36.99 -28.37
CA GLU A 524 4.99 37.79 -27.69
C GLU A 524 5.53 38.53 -26.44
N GLY A 525 6.72 38.18 -25.96
CA GLY A 525 7.30 38.71 -24.72
C GLY A 525 8.42 39.72 -24.93
N SER A 526 8.56 40.63 -23.96
CA SER A 526 9.58 41.69 -23.98
C SER A 526 10.92 41.22 -23.38
N PRO A 527 12.06 41.45 -24.06
CA PRO A 527 13.40 41.19 -23.50
C PRO A 527 13.72 41.95 -22.19
N TRP A 528 12.97 43.02 -21.87
CA TRP A 528 13.08 43.75 -20.60
C TRP A 528 12.39 43.04 -19.42
N GLU A 529 11.57 42.03 -19.69
CA GLU A 529 10.81 41.26 -18.71
C GLU A 529 11.37 39.84 -18.51
N LEU A 530 12.56 39.57 -19.05
CA LEU A 530 13.19 38.26 -19.05
C LEU A 530 14.58 38.37 -18.45
N SER A 531 15.00 37.43 -17.60
CA SER A 531 16.38 37.39 -17.11
C SER A 531 17.30 36.64 -18.09
N CYS A 532 18.61 36.88 -18.02
CA CYS A 532 19.58 36.11 -18.82
C CYS A 532 19.48 34.61 -18.53
N ALA A 533 19.22 34.19 -17.29
CA ALA A 533 19.13 32.77 -16.92
C ALA A 533 17.75 32.13 -17.22
N ASN A 534 16.85 32.84 -17.92
CA ASN A 534 15.51 32.35 -18.21
C ASN A 534 15.55 31.08 -19.08
N ASN A 535 14.79 30.05 -18.68
CA ASN A 535 14.75 28.75 -19.36
C ASN A 535 13.59 28.62 -20.38
N ASN A 536 12.81 29.68 -20.57
CA ASN A 536 11.78 29.74 -21.60
C ASN A 536 12.41 29.81 -23.00
N TYR A 537 11.66 29.33 -23.98
CA TYR A 537 12.03 29.40 -25.37
C TYR A 537 11.67 30.76 -25.96
N ALA A 538 12.58 31.33 -26.71
CA ALA A 538 12.36 32.47 -27.58
C ALA A 538 12.78 32.11 -29.02
N TYR A 539 12.22 32.82 -29.98
CA TYR A 539 12.66 32.81 -31.36
C TYR A 539 13.80 33.81 -31.55
N TRP A 540 14.78 33.40 -32.33
CA TRP A 540 15.98 34.18 -32.64
C TRP A 540 16.17 34.20 -34.14
N ILE A 541 16.69 35.30 -34.65
CA ILE A 541 17.07 35.46 -36.05
C ILE A 541 18.55 35.86 -36.12
N CYS A 542 19.28 35.33 -37.10
CA CYS A 542 20.68 35.73 -37.33
C CYS A 542 20.77 36.63 -38.55
N GLU A 543 21.89 37.33 -38.72
CA GLU A 543 22.17 38.18 -39.89
C GLU A 543 21.96 37.49 -41.25
N LYS A 544 22.18 36.17 -41.33
CA LYS A 544 21.92 35.37 -42.54
C LYS A 544 20.44 35.00 -42.74
N GLY A 545 19.52 35.57 -41.96
CA GLY A 545 18.07 35.34 -42.05
C GLY A 545 17.53 34.05 -41.43
N HIS A 546 18.37 33.18 -40.87
CA HIS A 546 17.86 31.94 -40.26
C HIS A 546 17.11 32.23 -38.96
N SER A 547 15.84 31.83 -38.88
CA SER A 547 15.02 31.89 -37.66
C SER A 547 15.04 30.54 -36.92
N TRP A 548 15.28 30.54 -35.60
CA TRP A 548 15.27 29.33 -34.78
C TRP A 548 14.74 29.56 -33.36
N LYS A 549 14.09 28.53 -32.81
CA LYS A 549 13.62 28.50 -31.42
C LYS A 549 14.70 27.93 -30.49
N ALA A 550 15.06 28.65 -29.43
CA ALA A 550 16.00 28.20 -28.41
C ALA A 550 15.69 28.78 -27.03
N LYS A 551 16.11 28.08 -25.97
CA LYS A 551 16.05 28.62 -24.61
C LYS A 551 16.88 29.91 -24.50
N ILE A 552 16.37 30.91 -23.79
CA ILE A 552 17.06 32.19 -23.59
C ILE A 552 18.43 31.95 -22.94
N SER A 553 18.50 31.15 -21.87
CA SER A 553 19.75 30.77 -21.20
C SER A 553 20.78 30.11 -22.13
N ASN A 554 20.35 29.35 -23.15
CA ASN A 554 21.27 28.78 -24.14
C ASN A 554 21.94 29.87 -25.00
N ARG A 555 21.24 30.99 -25.25
CA ARG A 555 21.77 32.13 -26.00
C ARG A 555 22.60 33.07 -25.13
N SER A 556 22.04 33.50 -24.01
CA SER A 556 22.60 34.54 -23.14
C SER A 556 23.72 34.05 -22.22
N VAL A 557 23.60 32.83 -21.66
CA VAL A 557 24.56 32.27 -20.69
C VAL A 557 25.54 31.33 -21.37
N LEU A 558 25.05 30.38 -22.19
CA LEU A 558 25.90 29.39 -22.87
C LEU A 558 26.48 29.87 -24.21
N GLY A 559 26.10 31.07 -24.68
CA GLY A 559 26.64 31.66 -25.91
C GLY A 559 26.35 30.88 -27.20
N ARG A 560 25.37 29.95 -27.22
CA ARG A 560 25.15 29.07 -28.38
C ARG A 560 24.49 29.84 -29.53
N GLY A 561 25.22 30.18 -30.59
CA GLY A 561 24.67 30.88 -31.75
C GLY A 561 23.75 30.05 -32.65
N CYS A 562 23.42 30.62 -33.82
CA CYS A 562 22.53 30.03 -34.83
C CYS A 562 22.91 28.56 -35.15
N PRO A 563 21.98 27.60 -35.03
CA PRO A 563 22.25 26.18 -35.29
C PRO A 563 22.48 25.89 -36.78
N TYR A 564 21.97 26.73 -37.68
CA TYR A 564 22.20 26.60 -39.12
C TYR A 564 23.61 27.06 -39.49
N CYS A 565 24.01 28.27 -39.06
CA CYS A 565 25.37 28.80 -39.30
C CYS A 565 26.48 27.93 -38.66
N SER A 566 26.20 27.33 -37.50
CA SER A 566 27.16 26.44 -36.80
C SER A 566 27.18 25.00 -37.32
N GLY A 567 26.45 24.70 -38.40
CA GLY A 567 26.46 23.37 -39.00
C GLY A 567 25.72 22.29 -38.19
N ARG A 568 24.93 22.67 -37.19
CA ARG A 568 24.19 21.73 -36.31
C ARG A 568 22.81 21.35 -36.86
N ARG A 569 22.19 22.23 -37.65
CA ARG A 569 20.96 21.96 -38.42
C ARG A 569 21.23 22.15 -39.91
N PRO A 570 20.64 21.34 -40.79
CA PRO A 570 20.85 21.49 -42.22
C PRO A 570 20.15 22.76 -42.75
N THR A 571 20.72 23.34 -43.80
CA THR A 571 20.05 24.30 -44.69
C THR A 571 19.54 23.57 -45.94
N GLU A 572 18.77 24.24 -46.79
CA GLU A 572 18.16 23.65 -47.99
C GLU A 572 19.19 23.04 -48.97
N GLY A 573 20.41 23.58 -49.04
CA GLY A 573 21.51 23.04 -49.86
C GLY A 573 22.45 22.05 -49.15
N GLU A 574 22.30 21.82 -47.85
CA GLU A 574 23.27 21.05 -47.03
C GLU A 574 22.66 19.82 -46.32
N ASN A 575 21.39 19.51 -46.59
CA ASN A 575 20.72 18.33 -46.05
C ASN A 575 21.11 17.04 -46.80
N LEU A 576 20.75 15.88 -46.25
CA LEU A 576 21.09 14.58 -46.82
C LEU A 576 20.51 14.38 -48.22
N GLU A 577 19.30 14.86 -48.49
CA GLU A 577 18.65 14.73 -49.80
C GLU A 577 19.39 15.53 -50.88
N ALA A 578 19.70 16.78 -50.58
CA ALA A 578 20.38 17.68 -51.51
C ALA A 578 21.80 17.20 -51.86
N VAL A 579 22.54 16.68 -50.88
CA VAL A 579 23.95 16.30 -51.07
C VAL A 579 24.12 14.85 -51.50
N TYR A 580 23.25 13.93 -51.05
CA TYR A 580 23.33 12.49 -51.34
C TYR A 580 21.97 11.91 -51.76
N PRO A 581 21.41 12.30 -52.94
CA PRO A 581 20.08 11.88 -53.37
C PRO A 581 19.95 10.36 -53.50
N HIS A 582 21.02 9.66 -53.91
CA HIS A 582 21.04 8.20 -54.01
C HIS A 582 20.98 7.50 -52.64
N VAL A 583 21.52 8.12 -51.58
CA VAL A 583 21.41 7.61 -50.21
C VAL A 583 20.03 7.92 -49.65
N ALA A 584 19.51 9.13 -49.89
CA ALA A 584 18.16 9.51 -49.48
C ALA A 584 17.08 8.62 -50.12
N ALA A 585 17.28 8.12 -51.35
CA ALA A 585 16.39 7.16 -51.99
C ALA A 585 16.27 5.82 -51.24
N GLU A 586 17.24 5.46 -50.41
CA GLU A 586 17.19 4.27 -49.55
C GLU A 586 16.56 4.55 -48.17
N TRP A 587 15.96 5.72 -47.95
CA TRP A 587 15.34 6.08 -46.68
C TRP A 587 14.03 5.32 -46.44
N ASN A 588 13.86 4.72 -45.27
CA ASN A 588 12.58 4.13 -44.89
C ASN A 588 11.68 5.22 -44.25
N TYR A 589 10.78 5.83 -45.02
CA TYR A 589 9.92 6.93 -44.55
C TYR A 589 8.94 6.51 -43.44
N GLU A 590 8.38 5.30 -43.51
CA GLU A 590 7.43 4.80 -42.51
C GLU A 590 8.08 4.63 -41.14
N LYS A 591 9.27 4.02 -41.09
CA LYS A 591 9.99 3.78 -39.82
C LYS A 591 10.71 4.99 -39.26
N ASN A 592 10.93 6.02 -40.06
CA ASN A 592 11.62 7.23 -39.62
C ASN A 592 10.66 8.41 -39.40
N ASP A 593 9.36 8.27 -39.63
CA ASP A 593 8.38 9.33 -39.41
C ASP A 593 8.48 9.93 -37.98
N PRO A 594 8.49 11.26 -37.82
CA PRO A 594 8.28 12.32 -38.82
C PRO A 594 9.58 12.86 -39.47
N LEU A 595 10.70 12.15 -39.35
CA LEU A 595 12.01 12.60 -39.83
C LEU A 595 12.21 12.29 -41.32
N THR A 596 12.58 13.31 -42.09
CA THR A 596 12.91 13.18 -43.51
C THR A 596 14.40 13.38 -43.80
N PRO A 597 14.91 12.97 -44.97
CA PRO A 597 16.26 13.32 -45.42
C PRO A 597 16.56 14.83 -45.44
N LYS A 598 15.55 15.71 -45.53
CA LYS A 598 15.70 17.17 -45.48
C LYS A 598 16.06 17.69 -44.09
N ASP A 599 15.72 16.94 -43.04
CA ASP A 599 15.89 17.36 -41.64
C ASP A 599 17.26 17.02 -41.05
N VAL A 600 18.10 16.30 -41.80
CA VAL A 600 19.38 15.75 -41.32
C VAL A 600 20.55 16.14 -42.20
N ARG A 601 21.74 16.26 -41.59
CA ARG A 601 23.01 16.46 -42.31
C ARG A 601 23.68 15.12 -42.68
N PRO A 602 24.39 15.04 -43.82
CA PRO A 602 25.11 13.84 -44.25
C PRO A 602 26.11 13.24 -43.26
N LYS A 603 26.71 14.06 -42.38
CA LYS A 603 27.69 13.64 -41.36
C LYS A 603 27.06 13.36 -39.99
N SER A 604 25.74 13.19 -39.92
CA SER A 604 25.05 12.94 -38.66
C SER A 604 25.34 11.55 -38.10
N ASN A 605 25.58 11.47 -36.79
CA ASN A 605 25.68 10.21 -36.03
C ASN A 605 24.31 9.56 -35.76
N LYS A 606 23.21 10.19 -36.18
CA LYS A 606 21.86 9.67 -35.94
C LYS A 606 21.64 8.36 -36.69
N LYS A 607 21.17 7.33 -35.98
CA LYS A 607 20.73 6.07 -36.56
C LYS A 607 19.31 6.21 -37.09
N VAL A 608 19.10 5.70 -38.29
CA VAL A 608 17.82 5.72 -39.01
C VAL A 608 17.66 4.41 -39.77
N TRP A 609 16.42 4.12 -40.14
CA TRP A 609 16.08 2.94 -40.93
C TRP A 609 16.29 3.20 -42.42
N TRP A 610 16.89 2.22 -43.09
CA TRP A 610 17.16 2.19 -44.51
C TRP A 610 16.42 1.03 -45.15
N ILE A 611 16.06 1.16 -46.42
CA ILE A 611 15.48 0.11 -47.26
C ILE A 611 16.21 0.11 -48.61
N CYS A 612 16.75 -1.05 -49.00
CA CYS A 612 17.45 -1.18 -50.28
C CYS A 612 16.47 -1.54 -51.40
N SER A 613 16.90 -1.42 -52.65
CA SER A 613 16.10 -1.80 -53.82
C SER A 613 15.62 -3.25 -53.84
N ALA A 614 16.29 -4.17 -53.11
CA ALA A 614 15.85 -5.55 -52.92
C ALA A 614 14.84 -5.74 -51.77
N GLY A 615 14.37 -4.66 -51.15
CA GLY A 615 13.37 -4.66 -50.08
C GLY A 615 13.91 -4.98 -48.68
N HIS A 616 15.22 -5.21 -48.51
CA HIS A 616 15.78 -5.44 -47.18
C HIS A 616 15.87 -4.14 -46.38
N GLU A 617 15.40 -4.19 -45.14
CA GLU A 617 15.44 -3.07 -44.21
C GLU A 617 16.54 -3.26 -43.16
N TRP A 618 17.23 -2.18 -42.78
CA TRP A 618 18.22 -2.22 -41.70
C TRP A 618 18.41 -0.84 -41.05
N GLU A 619 18.89 -0.83 -39.82
CA GLU A 619 19.23 0.40 -39.10
C GLU A 619 20.73 0.70 -39.22
N LYS A 620 21.09 1.96 -39.52
CA LYS A 620 22.49 2.41 -39.55
C LYS A 620 22.63 3.92 -39.35
N GLU A 621 23.79 4.37 -38.89
CA GLU A 621 24.13 5.80 -38.80
C GLU A 621 24.17 6.47 -40.18
N ILE A 622 23.65 7.70 -40.31
CA ILE A 622 23.67 8.47 -41.57
C ILE A 622 25.08 8.68 -42.08
N GLN A 623 26.03 9.09 -41.22
CA GLN A 623 27.43 9.27 -41.62
C GLN A 623 28.07 7.98 -42.16
N ALA A 624 27.67 6.81 -41.63
CA ALA A 624 28.22 5.54 -42.09
C ALA A 624 27.63 5.18 -43.46
N ARG A 625 26.38 5.57 -43.73
CA ARG A 625 25.78 5.39 -45.06
C ARG A 625 26.43 6.29 -46.09
N THR A 626 26.61 7.57 -45.79
CA THR A 626 27.28 8.51 -46.71
C THR A 626 28.75 8.15 -46.93
N ALA A 627 29.39 7.48 -45.96
CA ALA A 627 30.72 6.86 -46.12
C ALA A 627 30.75 5.53 -46.90
N GLY A 628 29.63 5.08 -47.47
CA GLY A 628 29.59 3.93 -48.40
C GLY A 628 29.20 2.57 -47.81
N SER A 629 28.72 2.50 -46.56
CA SER A 629 28.22 1.23 -46.00
C SER A 629 26.98 0.72 -46.75
N ARG A 630 26.92 -0.56 -47.13
CA ARG A 630 25.81 -1.14 -47.93
C ARG A 630 24.90 -2.02 -47.08
N CYS A 631 23.72 -2.35 -47.63
CA CYS A 631 22.80 -3.32 -47.03
C CYS A 631 23.54 -4.61 -46.61
N PRO A 632 23.47 -5.02 -45.33
CA PRO A 632 24.23 -6.16 -44.82
C PRO A 632 23.80 -7.49 -45.45
N VAL A 633 22.52 -7.63 -45.82
CA VAL A 633 21.96 -8.84 -46.43
C VAL A 633 22.41 -8.99 -47.88
N CYS A 634 22.41 -7.92 -48.67
CA CYS A 634 22.91 -7.95 -50.05
C CYS A 634 24.42 -8.19 -50.08
N ARG A 635 25.17 -7.69 -49.09
CA ARG A 635 26.62 -7.88 -48.98
C ARG A 635 27.01 -9.33 -48.68
N SER A 636 26.27 -10.04 -47.83
CA SER A 636 26.61 -11.41 -47.41
C SER A 636 26.30 -12.48 -48.46
N ARG A 637 25.46 -12.17 -49.47
CA ARG A 637 24.99 -13.12 -50.50
C ARG A 637 25.69 -12.96 -51.87
N TYR A 638 26.66 -12.07 -52.01
CA TYR A 638 27.22 -11.71 -53.32
C TYR A 638 28.19 -12.77 -53.87
N VAL A 639 27.82 -13.43 -54.96
CA VAL A 639 28.74 -14.18 -55.82
C VAL A 639 29.56 -13.15 -56.62
N ARG A 640 30.84 -12.95 -56.29
CA ARG A 640 31.74 -12.14 -57.12
C ARG A 640 32.31 -12.99 -58.26
N GLY A 641 32.17 -12.51 -59.50
CA GLY A 641 32.93 -13.01 -60.65
C GLY A 641 32.69 -14.47 -61.05
N GLY A 642 31.50 -15.03 -60.80
CA GLY A 642 31.18 -16.42 -61.17
C GLY A 642 31.65 -17.50 -60.18
N ASN A 643 32.09 -17.12 -58.97
CA ASN A 643 32.52 -18.05 -57.92
C ASN A 643 31.35 -18.62 -57.10
N SER A 644 30.33 -19.16 -57.77
CA SER A 644 29.20 -19.82 -57.10
C SER A 644 29.61 -21.18 -56.53
N LEU A 645 28.85 -21.68 -55.55
CA LEU A 645 29.16 -22.93 -54.85
C LEU A 645 29.19 -24.13 -55.82
N ASP A 646 28.29 -24.17 -56.79
CA ASP A 646 28.24 -25.24 -57.81
C ASP A 646 29.45 -25.22 -58.76
N LYS A 647 30.00 -24.04 -59.05
CA LYS A 647 31.16 -23.90 -59.93
C LYS A 647 32.47 -24.19 -59.21
N THR A 648 32.58 -23.77 -57.95
CA THR A 648 33.83 -23.88 -57.18
C THR A 648 33.95 -25.20 -56.42
N HIS A 649 32.82 -25.80 -56.00
CA HIS A 649 32.77 -27.02 -55.19
C HIS A 649 31.60 -27.93 -55.62
N PRO A 650 31.61 -28.47 -56.86
CA PRO A 650 30.52 -29.26 -57.41
C PRO A 650 30.19 -30.52 -56.57
N GLU A 651 31.19 -31.12 -55.93
CA GLU A 651 31.06 -32.29 -55.05
C GLU A 651 30.35 -31.97 -53.72
N VAL A 652 30.39 -30.71 -53.28
CA VAL A 652 29.61 -30.21 -52.14
C VAL A 652 28.21 -29.84 -52.61
N ALA A 653 28.09 -29.15 -53.74
CA ALA A 653 26.80 -28.80 -54.34
C ALA A 653 25.93 -30.02 -54.68
N ALA A 654 26.54 -31.16 -55.04
CA ALA A 654 25.84 -32.42 -55.29
C ALA A 654 25.08 -32.95 -54.04
N ARG A 655 25.43 -32.51 -52.84
CA ARG A 655 24.76 -32.86 -51.57
C ARG A 655 23.67 -31.87 -51.19
N TRP A 656 23.28 -30.95 -52.08
CA TRP A 656 22.28 -29.92 -51.78
C TRP A 656 20.86 -30.49 -51.66
N HIS A 657 20.13 -30.12 -50.60
CA HIS A 657 18.73 -30.51 -50.48
C HIS A 657 17.80 -29.45 -51.10
N TYR A 658 17.41 -29.64 -52.36
CA TYR A 658 16.58 -28.68 -53.10
C TYR A 658 15.22 -28.40 -52.45
N GLY A 659 14.49 -29.42 -51.98
CA GLY A 659 13.17 -29.23 -51.38
C GLY A 659 13.16 -28.38 -50.09
N LYS A 660 14.11 -28.62 -49.17
CA LYS A 660 14.18 -27.93 -47.87
C LYS A 660 14.83 -26.55 -47.93
N ASN A 661 15.62 -26.27 -48.97
CA ASN A 661 16.32 -24.99 -49.12
C ASN A 661 15.50 -23.93 -49.90
N LYS A 662 14.28 -24.25 -50.33
CA LYS A 662 13.35 -23.33 -51.00
C LYS A 662 14.03 -22.56 -52.14
N MET A 663 14.07 -21.21 -52.05
CA MET A 663 14.61 -20.32 -53.08
C MET A 663 16.15 -20.24 -53.09
N LEU A 664 16.84 -20.90 -52.15
CA LEU A 664 18.30 -20.94 -52.13
C LEU A 664 18.81 -22.03 -53.08
N HIS A 665 19.66 -21.62 -54.01
CA HIS A 665 20.25 -22.48 -55.03
C HIS A 665 21.78 -22.38 -54.99
N PRO A 666 22.54 -23.49 -55.20
CA PRO A 666 24.01 -23.48 -55.23
C PRO A 666 24.63 -22.45 -56.18
N LYS A 667 23.94 -22.13 -57.28
CA LYS A 667 24.30 -21.08 -58.26
C LYS A 667 24.35 -19.66 -57.69
N ASN A 668 23.63 -19.41 -56.61
CA ASN A 668 23.37 -18.06 -56.10
C ASN A 668 24.03 -17.81 -54.73
N VAL A 669 24.89 -18.73 -54.29
CA VAL A 669 25.58 -18.66 -53.00
C VAL A 669 27.08 -18.92 -53.19
N SER A 670 27.91 -18.27 -52.37
CA SER A 670 29.36 -18.48 -52.40
C SER A 670 29.79 -19.57 -51.42
N ALA A 671 30.93 -20.22 -51.68
CA ALA A 671 31.50 -21.26 -50.81
C ALA A 671 31.85 -20.74 -49.40
N GLY A 672 32.16 -19.45 -49.25
CA GLY A 672 32.43 -18.80 -47.97
C GLY A 672 31.18 -18.37 -47.19
N SER A 673 29.98 -18.68 -47.69
CA SER A 673 28.74 -18.22 -47.07
C SER A 673 28.53 -18.81 -45.66
N GLY A 674 28.08 -17.96 -44.74
CA GLY A 674 27.69 -18.34 -43.37
C GLY A 674 26.27 -18.92 -43.27
N GLU A 675 25.52 -18.97 -44.37
CA GLU A 675 24.13 -19.41 -44.40
C GLU A 675 24.00 -20.90 -44.03
N LYS A 676 23.01 -21.22 -43.18
CA LYS A 676 22.67 -22.60 -42.80
C LYS A 676 21.68 -23.18 -43.79
N VAL A 677 22.04 -24.30 -44.41
CA VAL A 677 21.21 -24.97 -45.41
C VAL A 677 21.12 -26.46 -45.10
N TRP A 678 20.12 -27.11 -45.69
CA TRP A 678 19.92 -28.54 -45.64
C TRP A 678 20.73 -29.26 -46.72
N TRP A 679 21.30 -30.39 -46.33
CA TRP A 679 22.12 -31.27 -47.15
C TRP A 679 21.51 -32.66 -47.15
N GLN A 680 21.74 -33.40 -48.22
CA GLN A 680 21.27 -34.76 -48.44
C GLN A 680 22.43 -35.62 -48.97
N CYS A 681 22.54 -36.86 -48.49
CA CYS A 681 23.59 -37.76 -48.95
C CYS A 681 23.24 -38.29 -50.33
N THR A 682 24.23 -38.29 -51.23
CA THR A 682 24.09 -38.84 -52.59
C THR A 682 23.92 -40.37 -52.60
N LYS A 683 24.50 -41.08 -51.62
CA LYS A 683 24.41 -42.56 -51.50
C LYS A 683 23.14 -43.03 -50.78
N TYR A 684 22.69 -42.28 -49.78
CA TYR A 684 21.55 -42.65 -48.93
C TYR A 684 20.61 -41.45 -48.78
N PRO A 685 19.55 -41.34 -49.62
CA PRO A 685 18.69 -40.15 -49.66
C PRO A 685 18.02 -39.78 -48.33
N HIS A 686 17.82 -40.75 -47.44
CA HIS A 686 17.24 -40.52 -46.10
C HIS A 686 18.23 -39.88 -45.10
N HIS A 687 19.53 -39.81 -45.45
CA HIS A 687 20.53 -39.08 -44.67
C HIS A 687 20.46 -37.58 -44.97
N GLU A 688 19.74 -36.85 -44.14
CA GLU A 688 19.59 -35.40 -44.25
C GLU A 688 20.17 -34.68 -43.03
N TRP A 689 20.85 -33.55 -43.24
CA TRP A 689 21.42 -32.74 -42.16
C TRP A 689 21.44 -31.24 -42.47
N CYS A 690 21.42 -30.40 -41.44
CA CYS A 690 21.48 -28.94 -41.58
C CYS A 690 22.84 -28.41 -41.07
N ARG A 691 23.55 -27.63 -41.90
CA ARG A 691 24.87 -27.05 -41.58
C ARG A 691 25.15 -25.81 -42.42
N ARG A 692 26.06 -24.94 -41.95
CA ARG A 692 26.57 -23.78 -42.71
C ARG A 692 27.31 -24.21 -43.98
N ILE A 693 27.16 -23.45 -45.06
CA ILE A 693 27.85 -23.67 -46.35
C ILE A 693 29.37 -23.70 -46.18
N SER A 694 29.94 -22.64 -45.62
CA SER A 694 31.38 -22.55 -45.32
C SER A 694 31.94 -23.72 -44.50
N HIS A 695 31.15 -24.25 -43.56
CA HIS A 695 31.57 -25.40 -42.77
C HIS A 695 31.47 -26.72 -43.56
N GLU A 696 30.45 -26.91 -44.39
CA GLU A 696 30.36 -28.10 -45.24
C GLU A 696 31.49 -28.14 -46.29
N VAL A 697 31.86 -26.99 -46.84
CA VAL A 697 33.01 -26.85 -47.75
C VAL A 697 34.33 -27.12 -47.02
N GLY A 698 34.53 -26.54 -45.85
CA GLY A 698 35.78 -26.73 -45.09
C GLY A 698 35.93 -28.12 -44.45
N SER A 699 34.83 -28.83 -44.21
CA SER A 699 34.83 -30.13 -43.55
C SER A 699 34.95 -31.26 -44.56
N LYS A 700 36.14 -31.87 -44.68
CA LYS A 700 36.39 -33.09 -45.49
C LYS A 700 35.60 -34.33 -45.03
N LYS A 701 34.73 -34.21 -44.02
CA LYS A 701 34.05 -35.32 -43.34
C LYS A 701 32.74 -35.76 -44.00
N GLY A 702 32.20 -34.98 -44.94
CA GLY A 702 31.03 -35.34 -45.74
C GLY A 702 29.77 -35.67 -44.94
N CYS A 703 28.97 -36.62 -45.42
CA CYS A 703 27.72 -37.04 -44.78
C CYS A 703 27.99 -37.58 -43.36
N PRO A 704 27.40 -36.97 -42.30
CA PRO A 704 27.70 -37.33 -40.92
C PRO A 704 27.21 -38.73 -40.53
N TYR A 705 26.21 -39.27 -41.20
CA TYR A 705 25.70 -40.63 -40.97
C TYR A 705 26.66 -41.67 -41.58
N CYS A 706 27.08 -41.49 -42.83
CA CYS A 706 28.04 -42.38 -43.49
C CYS A 706 29.40 -42.40 -42.79
N ALA A 707 29.84 -41.25 -42.27
CA ALA A 707 31.10 -41.13 -41.54
C ALA A 707 31.01 -41.59 -40.07
N GLY A 708 29.86 -42.13 -39.63
CA GLY A 708 29.69 -42.71 -38.29
C GLY A 708 29.57 -41.69 -37.15
N TYR A 709 29.39 -40.40 -37.46
CA TYR A 709 29.17 -39.34 -36.46
C TYR A 709 27.70 -39.22 -36.03
N ARG A 710 26.78 -39.81 -36.80
CA ARG A 710 25.36 -39.93 -36.47
C ARG A 710 24.90 -41.36 -36.69
N VAL A 711 24.05 -41.84 -35.79
CA VAL A 711 23.44 -43.17 -35.92
C VAL A 711 22.41 -43.18 -37.06
N CYS A 712 22.45 -44.23 -37.86
CA CYS A 712 21.46 -44.56 -38.89
C CYS A 712 21.20 -46.07 -38.87
N ARG A 713 20.21 -46.51 -39.65
CA ARG A 713 19.81 -47.92 -39.69
C ARG A 713 20.91 -48.85 -40.19
N GLU A 714 21.87 -48.35 -40.97
CA GLU A 714 22.99 -49.14 -41.51
C GLU A 714 24.21 -49.23 -40.57
N ASN A 715 24.36 -48.30 -39.61
CA ASN A 715 25.57 -48.21 -38.77
C ASN A 715 25.31 -48.42 -37.26
N SER A 716 24.05 -48.68 -36.89
CA SER A 716 23.70 -48.90 -35.49
C SER A 716 24.32 -50.19 -34.94
N LEU A 717 24.56 -50.23 -33.64
CA LEU A 717 25.13 -51.41 -32.97
C LEU A 717 24.23 -52.64 -33.17
N ALA A 718 22.92 -52.47 -33.09
CA ALA A 718 21.96 -53.54 -33.37
C ALA A 718 22.04 -54.07 -34.80
N ALA A 719 22.18 -53.18 -35.79
CA ALA A 719 22.25 -53.56 -37.20
C ALA A 719 23.57 -54.27 -37.53
N CYS A 720 24.70 -53.77 -37.00
CA CYS A 720 26.01 -54.34 -37.31
C CYS A 720 26.35 -55.59 -36.48
N PHE A 721 25.88 -55.68 -35.23
CA PHE A 721 26.24 -56.76 -34.30
C PHE A 721 25.01 -57.26 -33.52
N PRO A 722 24.06 -57.95 -34.19
CA PRO A 722 22.82 -58.42 -33.56
C PRO A 722 23.08 -59.44 -32.44
N ALA A 723 24.19 -60.18 -32.48
CA ALA A 723 24.56 -61.12 -31.41
C ALA A 723 24.83 -60.39 -30.09
N LEU A 724 25.48 -59.22 -30.14
CA LEU A 724 25.80 -58.41 -28.95
C LEU A 724 24.56 -57.80 -28.30
N VAL A 725 23.46 -57.64 -29.06
CA VAL A 725 22.18 -57.16 -28.50
C VAL A 725 21.67 -58.11 -27.40
N ARG A 726 21.95 -59.41 -27.50
CA ARG A 726 21.57 -60.39 -26.47
C ARG A 726 22.28 -60.17 -25.14
N GLU A 727 23.47 -59.58 -25.20
CA GLU A 727 24.26 -59.25 -24.02
C GLU A 727 23.99 -57.83 -23.52
N TRP A 728 22.97 -57.13 -24.03
CA TRP A 728 22.65 -55.77 -23.59
C TRP A 728 21.93 -55.79 -22.23
N ASP A 729 22.44 -55.04 -21.26
CA ASP A 729 21.75 -54.88 -19.97
C ASP A 729 20.65 -53.80 -20.08
N TYR A 730 19.46 -54.22 -20.52
CA TYR A 730 18.30 -53.33 -20.68
C TYR A 730 17.87 -52.64 -19.38
N ARG A 731 18.13 -53.25 -18.22
CA ARG A 731 17.76 -52.65 -16.92
C ARG A 731 18.69 -51.51 -16.58
N LYS A 732 20.01 -51.68 -16.75
CA LYS A 732 20.99 -50.64 -16.40
C LYS A 732 21.17 -49.57 -17.46
N ASN A 733 20.95 -49.88 -18.73
CA ASN A 733 21.03 -48.88 -19.81
C ASN A 733 19.76 -48.01 -19.95
N GLY A 734 18.70 -48.34 -19.21
CA GLY A 734 17.47 -47.56 -19.17
C GLY A 734 16.83 -47.42 -20.55
N SER A 735 16.57 -46.19 -20.98
CA SER A 735 15.95 -45.91 -22.28
C SER A 735 16.89 -46.07 -23.48
N LEU A 736 18.20 -46.22 -23.26
CA LEU A 736 19.17 -46.33 -24.35
C LEU A 736 19.11 -47.72 -25.00
N GLN A 737 18.74 -47.77 -26.28
CA GLN A 737 18.64 -48.99 -27.06
C GLN A 737 19.92 -49.21 -27.89
N PRO A 738 20.24 -50.47 -28.24
CA PRO A 738 21.33 -50.77 -29.18
C PRO A 738 21.18 -50.12 -30.57
N HIS A 739 19.96 -49.71 -30.96
CA HIS A 739 19.71 -48.99 -32.21
C HIS A 739 20.12 -47.50 -32.14
N ASP A 740 20.31 -46.94 -30.93
CA ASP A 740 20.59 -45.53 -30.71
C ASP A 740 22.09 -45.19 -30.75
N LEU A 741 22.94 -46.21 -30.85
CA LEU A 741 24.39 -46.07 -30.86
C LEU A 741 24.96 -46.60 -32.17
N THR A 742 26.00 -45.95 -32.67
CA THR A 742 26.82 -46.55 -33.73
C THR A 742 27.63 -47.72 -33.16
N CYS A 743 27.93 -48.71 -33.98
CA CYS A 743 28.77 -49.86 -33.57
C CYS A 743 30.19 -49.48 -33.13
N THR A 744 30.64 -48.26 -33.47
CA THR A 744 31.92 -47.67 -33.08
C THR A 744 31.78 -46.62 -31.96
N SER A 745 30.64 -46.56 -31.29
CA SER A 745 30.40 -45.61 -30.21
C SER A 745 31.33 -45.89 -29.03
N ARG A 746 32.02 -44.84 -28.55
CA ARG A 746 32.82 -44.88 -27.32
C ARG A 746 32.00 -44.55 -26.06
N LYS A 747 30.67 -44.46 -26.18
CA LYS A 747 29.80 -44.23 -25.03
C LYS A 747 29.79 -45.50 -24.16
N PRO A 748 30.14 -45.41 -22.86
CA PRO A 748 30.17 -46.57 -22.00
C PRO A 748 28.74 -47.03 -21.66
N VAL A 749 28.46 -48.31 -21.81
CA VAL A 749 27.15 -48.94 -21.60
C VAL A 749 27.31 -50.26 -20.84
N PHE A 750 26.23 -50.76 -20.25
CA PHE A 750 26.23 -51.98 -19.48
C PHE A 750 25.88 -53.20 -20.34
N TRP A 751 26.60 -54.29 -20.11
CA TRP A 751 26.43 -55.58 -20.74
C TRP A 751 26.17 -56.64 -19.69
N ILE A 752 25.39 -57.65 -20.00
CA ILE A 752 25.13 -58.81 -19.16
C ILE A 752 25.58 -60.08 -19.88
N CYS A 753 26.45 -60.88 -19.25
CA CYS A 753 26.89 -62.15 -19.82
C CYS A 753 25.92 -63.29 -19.47
N GLU A 754 26.09 -64.46 -20.08
CA GLU A 754 25.26 -65.65 -19.82
C GLU A 754 25.29 -66.12 -18.35
N LYS A 755 26.41 -65.91 -17.65
CA LYS A 755 26.54 -66.19 -16.21
C LYS A 755 25.85 -65.13 -15.32
N GLY A 756 25.22 -64.12 -15.91
CA GLY A 756 24.47 -63.07 -15.21
C GLY A 756 25.31 -61.88 -14.71
N HIS A 757 26.63 -61.84 -14.96
CA HIS A 757 27.46 -60.71 -14.55
C HIS A 757 27.17 -59.47 -15.40
N SER A 758 26.84 -58.37 -14.74
CA SER A 758 26.61 -57.07 -15.37
C SER A 758 27.86 -56.19 -15.28
N TRP A 759 28.37 -55.72 -16.41
CA TRP A 759 29.66 -55.03 -16.51
C TRP A 759 29.63 -53.89 -17.55
N GLN A 760 30.51 -52.91 -17.40
CA GLN A 760 30.51 -51.70 -18.24
C GLN A 760 31.61 -51.75 -19.30
N ALA A 761 31.24 -51.47 -20.56
CA ALA A 761 32.16 -51.23 -21.66
C ALA A 761 31.48 -50.41 -22.76
N ASP A 762 32.27 -49.68 -23.54
CA ASP A 762 31.74 -49.02 -24.74
C ASP A 762 31.54 -50.00 -25.91
N ALA A 763 30.65 -49.64 -26.83
CA ALA A 763 30.33 -50.46 -28.00
C ALA A 763 31.56 -50.72 -28.88
N ALA A 764 32.43 -49.72 -29.09
CA ALA A 764 33.64 -49.88 -29.88
C ALA A 764 34.60 -50.92 -29.28
N SER A 765 34.73 -50.97 -27.96
CA SER A 765 35.56 -51.97 -27.27
C SER A 765 35.01 -53.39 -27.42
N ARG A 766 33.67 -53.55 -27.48
CA ARG A 766 33.04 -54.87 -27.75
C ARG A 766 33.19 -55.30 -29.21
N THR A 767 33.04 -54.37 -30.16
CA THR A 767 32.98 -54.66 -31.59
C THR A 767 34.35 -54.66 -32.29
N GLN A 768 35.29 -53.83 -31.84
CA GLN A 768 36.61 -53.67 -32.46
C GLN A 768 37.72 -54.39 -31.70
N LYS A 769 37.59 -54.54 -30.37
CA LYS A 769 38.59 -55.17 -29.50
C LYS A 769 38.13 -56.50 -28.91
N ASN A 770 36.93 -56.98 -29.26
CA ASN A 770 36.32 -58.20 -28.74
C ASN A 770 36.41 -58.34 -27.22
N LYS A 771 36.32 -57.23 -26.47
CA LYS A 771 36.38 -57.28 -25.01
C LYS A 771 35.20 -58.11 -24.49
N THR A 772 35.48 -59.11 -23.65
CA THR A 772 34.45 -59.96 -23.04
C THR A 772 34.26 -59.64 -21.56
N CYS A 773 33.39 -60.39 -20.88
CA CYS A 773 33.06 -60.15 -19.49
C CYS A 773 34.27 -60.42 -18.58
N PRO A 774 34.81 -59.40 -17.88
CA PRO A 774 36.03 -59.57 -17.07
C PRO A 774 35.83 -60.57 -15.92
N TYR A 775 34.61 -60.62 -15.35
CA TYR A 775 34.27 -61.55 -14.27
C TYR A 775 34.22 -63.02 -14.73
N CYS A 776 33.97 -63.28 -16.02
CA CYS A 776 34.01 -64.63 -16.57
C CYS A 776 35.42 -65.06 -16.94
N GLU A 777 36.31 -64.12 -17.29
CA GLU A 777 37.72 -64.38 -17.58
C GLU A 777 38.52 -64.69 -16.30
N GLU A 778 38.19 -64.07 -15.16
CA GLU A 778 38.88 -64.29 -13.88
C GLU A 778 38.43 -65.58 -13.13
N GLY A 779 37.21 -66.06 -13.37
CA GLY A 779 36.62 -67.23 -12.71
C GLY A 779 37.04 -68.61 -13.25
N GLY A 780 38.13 -68.68 -14.02
CA GLY A 780 38.72 -69.92 -14.56
C GLY A 780 39.93 -70.45 -13.76
N ARG A 781 40.25 -69.84 -12.62
CA ARG A 781 41.22 -70.34 -11.64
C ARG A 781 40.57 -70.39 -10.27
N TYR A 782 39.79 -71.42 -9.99
CA TYR A 782 39.66 -72.10 -8.69
C TYR A 782 38.87 -73.40 -8.91
#